data_AF-A0A2N7CY99-F1
#
_entry.id   AF-A0A2N7CY99-F1
#
_cell.length_a   1.000
_cell.length_b   1.000
_cell.length_c   1.000
_cell.angle_alpha   90.00
_cell.angle_beta   90.00
_cell.angle_gamma   90.00
#
_symmetry.space_group_name_H-M   'P 1'
#
loop_
_entity.id
_entity.type
_entity.pdbx_description
1 polymer ?
#
loop_
_entity_poly.entity_id
_entity_poly.type
_entity_poly.pdbx_seq_one_letter_code
_entity_poly.pdbx_strand_id
1 'polypeptide(L)'
;MDTNKSKIAIMLSTILVSLYGCKSTPIDAPDSNVSSNSVSINLPDFETAAFVNALTSTNSSVELESLVGVTNGKNALRINFDAVSNEEKNKIWPSVKIKPQASPWNWNSKGSLKLDVTNPSGTAINVIFKLSDNVGIMGEENNQLNYSVTIPAGATEQVEMLFNGSKRKLENYWGGEKLNLRHLSELQVFVPGSVKQRSVVLDNFELVNATGDFISAEEKVVDAGPIPTLLEITDFSDDKKTFVSKSYSRGTSTQLVDTLSGQGLNVTFSSKNAYPNIAFRADKPWDWSKKGDFNLALDIDNPTNDAVQLYVRIDQAENAQKGGTANGVKDSMSSYVTLLPGKKSTYYMALQPSSKGNTVSGMRSEPPKLSYDAQAISYGWGEKSLNTSEIHTISLYLQNPTKDAEIIVDTIRLVPDLSSDTSRYENIVDKYGQFTGDEWEEKIYSDEELRAAGKKELANIGKAKPLSDRCTYGGWSEGSKLEATGFFRTEKVDGQWTLVDPQGCKFFMTGLANIRMADTVTITGVDFDDVSTREGAKVHSELRNSMFEWLPEYSDPLSEAYSYAGYVHSGAVKKGEVYSFYLANQMRKYGVSKEEAKSIWKDVTLDRMTDWGFTTLGNWTDPIFFGSERVAYEAHGWIRGDHKRISTGNDYWGPIHDPFDPEFKTSARNMAESVASRVKDSDPWLIGTFVDNEISWGNVMNEANHYGLVINALSYDSAESPAKKAFSSYLKDQYKEISKLNSSWNVQVKDWAEFDKSFNYRSSLSKGMKKDYSTLLQMLSEQYFSTVRTEIKRVLPNHLYLGARFADWGVTPEIARGAAKYVDVMSYNLYANDLNDGKKAHWKKLLPELDKPSVIGEFHFGATDTGLFHGGIVTVANQKKRAEMYAKYMDSIVDNPYFVGAHWFQYIDSPASGRAWDGENYNIGFVTIADVPYVELGKAAKEFNENMYKKRFDK
;
A
#
# COMPACT_ATOMS: atom_id res chain seq x y z
N MET A 1 -9.10 -45.91 27.19
CA MET A 1 -10.11 -46.03 28.26
C MET A 1 -11.00 -44.80 28.19
N ASP A 2 -12.30 -45.05 28.21
CA ASP A 2 -13.46 -44.15 28.31
C ASP A 2 -13.90 -43.32 27.10
N THR A 3 -14.47 -44.06 26.14
CA THR A 3 -15.70 -43.71 25.42
C THR A 3 -16.93 -43.77 26.33
N ASN A 4 -17.76 -42.72 26.35
CA ASN A 4 -19.25 -42.77 26.29
C ASN A 4 -19.88 -41.52 26.91
N LYS A 5 -20.55 -40.71 26.06
CA LYS A 5 -21.95 -40.33 26.28
C LYS A 5 -22.56 -39.79 24.99
N SER A 6 -23.41 -40.64 24.42
CA SER A 6 -24.20 -40.46 23.20
C SER A 6 -25.45 -39.61 23.44
N LYS A 7 -25.73 -38.78 22.43
CA LYS A 7 -27.03 -38.49 21.78
C LYS A 7 -28.29 -39.17 22.35
N ILE A 8 -29.31 -38.34 22.61
CA ILE A 8 -30.78 -38.54 22.51
C ILE A 8 -31.35 -37.11 22.40
N ALA A 9 -32.25 -36.68 21.51
CA ALA A 9 -32.91 -37.21 20.32
C ALA A 9 -33.52 -36.03 19.54
N ILE A 10 -33.64 -36.21 18.23
CA ILE A 10 -34.35 -35.38 17.25
C ILE A 10 -35.82 -35.83 17.21
N MET A 11 -36.79 -34.91 17.37
CA MET A 11 -38.10 -34.94 16.68
C MET A 11 -38.99 -33.75 17.10
N LEU A 12 -39.36 -32.88 16.15
CA LEU A 12 -40.75 -32.51 15.81
C LEU A 12 -40.79 -31.19 15.01
N SER A 13 -41.07 -31.34 13.73
CA SER A 13 -41.46 -30.30 12.79
C SER A 13 -42.98 -30.07 12.79
N THR A 14 -43.38 -28.82 12.54
CA THR A 14 -44.63 -28.34 11.91
C THR A 14 -45.99 -28.54 12.61
N ILE A 15 -46.67 -27.42 12.95
CA ILE A 15 -48.05 -27.00 12.56
C ILE A 15 -48.57 -25.95 13.57
N LEU A 16 -48.78 -24.70 13.13
CA LEU A 16 -50.01 -23.90 13.36
C LEU A 16 -49.87 -22.49 12.74
N VAL A 17 -50.58 -22.30 11.63
CA VAL A 17 -50.85 -21.02 10.98
C VAL A 17 -52.14 -20.42 11.53
N SER A 18 -52.19 -19.09 11.57
CA SER A 18 -53.36 -18.21 11.67
C SER A 18 -54.10 -18.11 13.00
N LEU A 19 -54.08 -16.91 13.57
CA LEU A 19 -55.26 -16.05 13.76
C LEU A 19 -54.78 -14.72 14.36
N TYR A 20 -54.64 -13.69 13.52
CA TYR A 20 -55.11 -12.32 13.78
C TYR A 20 -54.84 -11.51 12.51
N GLY A 21 -55.83 -11.54 11.62
CA GLY A 21 -55.87 -10.70 10.44
C GLY A 21 -56.73 -9.46 10.66
N CYS A 22 -56.39 -8.44 9.88
CA CYS A 22 -57.18 -7.26 9.47
C CYS A 22 -57.23 -6.07 10.45
N LYS A 23 -56.55 -4.97 10.07
CA LYS A 23 -57.13 -3.94 9.18
C LYS A 23 -56.10 -2.87 8.81
N SER A 24 -55.93 -2.66 7.52
CA SER A 24 -55.26 -1.51 6.90
C SER A 24 -56.20 -0.31 6.84
N THR A 25 -55.72 0.86 7.22
CA THR A 25 -56.08 2.14 6.56
C THR A 25 -54.95 3.16 6.84
N PRO A 26 -54.61 4.00 5.86
CA PRO A 26 -53.36 4.76 5.78
C PRO A 26 -53.48 6.12 6.49
N ILE A 27 -52.36 6.81 6.71
CA ILE A 27 -52.19 8.28 6.55
C ILE A 27 -50.80 8.73 7.04
N ASP A 28 -50.14 9.45 6.14
CA ASP A 28 -49.13 10.53 6.25
C ASP A 28 -47.67 10.22 6.61
N ALA A 29 -46.84 10.20 5.55
CA ALA A 29 -45.43 10.55 5.61
C ALA A 29 -45.29 12.09 5.60
N PRO A 30 -44.53 12.70 6.54
CA PRO A 30 -44.11 14.08 6.41
C PRO A 30 -42.87 14.18 5.51
N ASP A 31 -42.89 15.22 4.68
CA ASP A 31 -41.90 15.62 3.67
C ASP A 31 -40.44 15.48 4.11
N SER A 32 -39.63 14.80 3.28
CA SER A 32 -38.17 14.91 3.28
C SER A 32 -37.69 15.54 1.97
N ASN A 33 -37.65 16.88 1.95
CA ASN A 33 -36.85 17.64 1.02
C ASN A 33 -35.37 17.57 1.46
N VAL A 34 -34.57 16.73 0.80
CA VAL A 34 -33.10 16.87 0.74
C VAL A 34 -32.73 16.89 -0.73
N SER A 35 -32.40 18.09 -1.20
CA SER A 35 -31.90 18.37 -2.55
C SER A 35 -30.53 17.73 -2.76
N SER A 36 -30.46 16.73 -3.64
CA SER A 36 -29.22 16.24 -4.22
C SER A 36 -28.76 17.23 -5.28
N ASN A 37 -27.55 17.79 -5.14
CA ASN A 37 -26.85 18.34 -6.30
C ASN A 37 -26.26 17.16 -7.08
N SER A 38 -27.11 16.48 -7.84
CA SER A 38 -26.74 15.46 -8.81
C SER A 38 -26.28 16.15 -10.10
N VAL A 39 -25.15 15.70 -10.66
CA VAL A 39 -24.85 16.01 -12.07
C VAL A 39 -25.93 15.31 -12.89
N SER A 40 -26.70 16.10 -13.63
CA SER A 40 -27.97 15.66 -14.23
C SER A 40 -27.78 14.60 -15.33
N ILE A 41 -28.24 13.37 -15.07
CA ILE A 41 -28.55 12.36 -16.10
C ILE A 41 -29.93 12.66 -16.74
N ASN A 42 -30.61 13.73 -16.31
CA ASN A 42 -31.99 14.01 -16.70
C ASN A 42 -32.12 14.22 -18.21
N LEU A 43 -33.03 13.45 -18.81
CA LEU A 43 -33.47 13.65 -20.17
C LEU A 43 -34.57 14.73 -20.20
N PRO A 44 -34.72 15.42 -21.33
CA PRO A 44 -35.94 16.12 -21.68
C PRO A 44 -37.20 15.30 -21.34
N ASP A 45 -38.10 15.88 -20.55
CA ASP A 45 -39.44 15.34 -20.30
C ASP A 45 -40.45 16.32 -20.91
N PHE A 46 -41.25 15.85 -21.86
CA PHE A 46 -42.20 16.64 -22.64
C PHE A 46 -43.52 16.91 -21.92
N GLU A 47 -43.63 16.57 -20.63
CA GLU A 47 -44.87 16.66 -19.88
C GLU A 47 -45.18 18.04 -19.29
N THR A 48 -44.29 19.03 -19.45
CA THR A 48 -44.47 20.36 -18.84
C THR A 48 -44.28 21.52 -19.82
N ALA A 49 -45.14 22.53 -19.71
CA ALA A 49 -45.01 23.77 -20.49
C ALA A 49 -43.72 24.55 -20.16
N ALA A 50 -43.16 24.37 -18.97
CA ALA A 50 -41.90 24.97 -18.56
C ALA A 50 -40.72 24.49 -19.41
N PHE A 51 -40.70 23.21 -19.79
CA PHE A 51 -39.68 22.63 -20.65
C PHE A 51 -39.71 23.24 -22.06
N VAL A 52 -40.88 23.31 -22.69
CA VAL A 52 -41.04 23.88 -24.04
C VAL A 52 -40.61 25.33 -24.11
N ASN A 53 -40.90 26.12 -23.08
CA ASN A 53 -40.51 27.52 -23.00
C ASN A 53 -38.99 27.73 -22.86
N ALA A 54 -38.23 26.70 -22.48
CA ALA A 54 -36.77 26.77 -22.34
C ALA A 54 -36.01 26.38 -23.63
N LEU A 55 -36.73 25.95 -24.68
CA LEU A 55 -36.12 25.55 -25.95
C LEU A 55 -35.75 26.77 -26.80
N THR A 56 -34.63 26.68 -27.52
CA THR A 56 -34.23 27.71 -28.49
C THR A 56 -34.56 27.25 -29.91
N SER A 57 -35.47 27.96 -30.57
CA SER A 57 -35.90 27.68 -31.94
C SER A 57 -35.26 28.65 -32.93
N THR A 58 -34.96 28.17 -34.14
CA THR A 58 -34.47 28.99 -35.27
C THR A 58 -35.22 28.57 -36.52
N ASN A 59 -35.99 29.49 -37.12
CA ASN A 59 -36.89 29.23 -38.25
C ASN A 59 -37.82 28.02 -37.99
N SER A 60 -38.29 27.91 -36.75
CA SER A 60 -39.16 26.85 -36.26
C SER A 60 -39.96 27.35 -35.06
N SER A 61 -41.05 26.66 -34.74
CA SER A 61 -41.80 26.82 -33.50
C SER A 61 -42.00 25.47 -32.82
N VAL A 62 -42.24 25.49 -31.51
CA VAL A 62 -42.44 24.29 -30.68
C VAL A 62 -43.73 24.40 -29.90
N GLU A 63 -44.43 23.28 -29.75
CA GLU A 63 -45.63 23.17 -28.92
C GLU A 63 -45.76 21.77 -28.33
N LEU A 64 -46.54 21.65 -27.25
CA LEU A 64 -46.94 20.35 -26.71
C LEU A 64 -48.08 19.79 -27.55
N GLU A 65 -47.94 18.53 -27.95
CA GLU A 65 -48.94 17.77 -28.70
C GLU A 65 -49.45 16.63 -27.83
N SER A 66 -50.77 16.49 -27.71
CA SER A 66 -51.39 15.50 -26.82
C SER A 66 -52.09 14.36 -27.55
N LEU A 67 -52.08 14.35 -28.88
CA LEU A 67 -52.80 13.37 -29.70
C LEU A 67 -51.88 12.63 -30.68
N VAL A 68 -51.14 13.37 -31.51
CA VAL A 68 -50.37 12.77 -32.62
C VAL A 68 -48.93 12.52 -32.19
N GLY A 69 -48.49 11.26 -32.18
CA GLY A 69 -47.11 10.90 -31.86
C GLY A 69 -46.80 10.80 -30.35
N VAL A 70 -47.82 10.88 -29.50
CA VAL A 70 -47.70 10.54 -28.07
C VAL A 70 -47.72 9.03 -27.94
N THR A 71 -46.57 8.48 -27.59
CA THR A 71 -46.27 7.05 -27.50
C THR A 71 -46.16 6.58 -26.04
N ASN A 72 -45.81 7.47 -25.12
CA ASN A 72 -45.91 7.28 -23.67
C ASN A 72 -46.28 8.61 -23.00
N GLY A 73 -46.85 8.60 -21.80
CA GLY A 73 -47.24 9.83 -21.11
C GLY A 73 -48.47 10.52 -21.71
N LYS A 74 -48.58 11.84 -21.53
CA LYS A 74 -49.72 12.67 -21.97
C LYS A 74 -49.36 13.64 -23.09
N ASN A 75 -48.09 14.00 -23.25
CA ASN A 75 -47.66 15.01 -24.21
C ASN A 75 -46.35 14.62 -24.90
N ALA A 76 -46.22 15.00 -26.17
CA ALA A 76 -45.00 14.92 -26.97
C ALA A 76 -44.60 16.31 -27.46
N LEU A 77 -43.33 16.48 -27.89
CA LEU A 77 -42.84 17.74 -28.43
C LEU A 77 -43.07 17.81 -29.94
N ARG A 78 -43.98 18.67 -30.38
CA ARG A 78 -44.15 18.99 -31.80
C ARG A 78 -43.22 20.14 -32.18
N ILE A 79 -42.37 19.91 -33.18
CA ILE A 79 -41.53 20.90 -33.82
C ILE A 79 -42.12 21.22 -35.19
N ASN A 80 -42.52 22.47 -35.40
CA ASN A 80 -42.98 22.99 -36.68
C ASN A 80 -41.82 23.74 -37.35
N PHE A 81 -41.33 23.24 -38.48
CA PHE A 81 -40.25 23.88 -39.24
C PHE A 81 -40.84 24.83 -40.29
N ASP A 82 -40.33 26.06 -40.34
CA ASP A 82 -40.75 27.05 -41.33
C ASP A 82 -40.28 26.66 -42.74
N ALA A 83 -40.95 27.21 -43.77
CA ALA A 83 -40.53 26.98 -45.14
C ALA A 83 -39.20 27.69 -45.44
N VAL A 84 -38.26 26.97 -46.06
CA VAL A 84 -36.97 27.50 -46.53
C VAL A 84 -36.89 27.32 -48.05
N SER A 85 -36.64 28.44 -48.74
CA SER A 85 -36.53 28.51 -50.19
C SER A 85 -35.30 27.75 -50.71
N ASN A 86 -35.26 27.49 -52.02
CA ASN A 86 -34.09 26.87 -52.65
C ASN A 86 -32.86 27.79 -52.60
N GLU A 87 -33.07 29.11 -52.57
CA GLU A 87 -32.03 30.13 -52.48
C GLU A 87 -31.40 30.21 -51.08
N GLU A 88 -32.15 29.85 -50.04
CA GLU A 88 -31.74 29.96 -48.63
C GLU A 88 -31.30 28.62 -48.01
N LYS A 89 -31.47 27.50 -48.72
CA LYS A 89 -31.26 26.13 -48.21
C LYS A 89 -29.89 25.81 -47.61
N ASN A 90 -28.86 26.56 -47.98
CA ASN A 90 -27.49 26.41 -47.47
C ASN A 90 -27.13 27.49 -46.42
N LYS A 91 -28.04 28.41 -46.13
CA LYS A 91 -27.88 29.52 -45.18
C LYS A 91 -28.74 29.34 -43.94
N ILE A 92 -29.90 28.70 -44.08
CA ILE A 92 -30.90 28.54 -43.02
C ILE A 92 -31.24 27.07 -42.90
N TRP A 93 -30.95 26.48 -41.74
CA TRP A 93 -31.39 25.14 -41.35
C TRP A 93 -32.35 25.25 -40.17
N PRO A 94 -33.67 25.13 -40.40
CA PRO A 94 -34.68 25.15 -39.36
C PRO A 94 -34.35 24.16 -38.24
N SER A 95 -34.28 24.63 -37.00
CA SER A 95 -33.79 23.80 -35.90
C SER A 95 -34.40 24.16 -34.54
N VAL A 96 -34.35 23.21 -33.63
CA VAL A 96 -34.63 23.38 -32.20
C VAL A 96 -33.44 22.86 -31.41
N LYS A 97 -33.02 23.62 -30.42
CA LYS A 97 -31.93 23.26 -29.51
C LYS A 97 -32.49 22.99 -28.13
N ILE A 98 -32.14 21.82 -27.63
CA ILE A 98 -32.46 21.32 -26.29
C ILE A 98 -31.17 21.38 -25.48
N LYS A 99 -31.21 22.09 -24.37
CA LYS A 99 -30.05 22.28 -23.48
C LYS A 99 -30.36 21.77 -22.08
N PRO A 100 -29.34 21.32 -21.34
CA PRO A 100 -29.51 21.00 -19.92
C PRO A 100 -29.95 22.25 -19.13
N GLN A 101 -30.83 22.07 -18.15
CA GLN A 101 -31.42 23.17 -17.37
C GLN A 101 -30.50 23.71 -16.24
N ALA A 102 -29.45 22.98 -15.85
CA ALA A 102 -28.59 23.35 -14.72
C ALA A 102 -27.08 23.18 -15.02
N SER A 103 -26.66 21.98 -15.44
CA SER A 103 -25.27 21.64 -15.74
C SER A 103 -25.20 20.78 -17.01
N PRO A 104 -24.09 20.80 -17.76
CA PRO A 104 -23.88 19.90 -18.90
C PRO A 104 -24.26 18.44 -18.58
N TRP A 105 -24.87 17.75 -19.54
CA TRP A 105 -25.25 16.37 -19.37
C TRP A 105 -24.02 15.46 -19.32
N ASN A 106 -24.06 14.46 -18.44
CA ASN A 106 -23.06 13.40 -18.40
C ASN A 106 -23.71 12.08 -18.82
N TRP A 107 -23.52 11.69 -20.07
CA TRP A 107 -24.01 10.46 -20.68
C TRP A 107 -22.90 9.43 -20.94
N ASN A 108 -21.74 9.59 -20.33
CA ASN A 108 -20.57 8.74 -20.60
C ASN A 108 -20.76 7.26 -20.24
N SER A 109 -21.70 6.94 -19.35
CA SER A 109 -22.04 5.55 -19.00
C SER A 109 -23.06 4.91 -19.96
N LYS A 110 -23.44 5.58 -21.05
CA LYS A 110 -24.53 5.20 -21.96
C LYS A 110 -23.98 4.94 -23.35
N GLY A 111 -24.59 3.99 -24.07
CA GLY A 111 -24.18 3.63 -25.44
C GLY A 111 -24.89 4.45 -26.52
N SER A 112 -26.10 4.91 -26.24
CA SER A 112 -26.95 5.61 -27.21
C SER A 112 -28.08 6.41 -26.56
N LEU A 113 -28.68 7.31 -27.36
CA LEU A 113 -29.94 7.99 -27.09
C LEU A 113 -31.02 7.39 -28.00
N LYS A 114 -32.13 6.94 -27.42
CA LYS A 114 -33.34 6.49 -28.11
C LYS A 114 -34.45 7.52 -27.95
N LEU A 115 -35.27 7.64 -28.99
CA LEU A 115 -36.49 8.44 -28.99
C LEU A 115 -37.46 7.97 -30.07
N ASP A 116 -38.74 8.22 -29.88
CA ASP A 116 -39.77 8.00 -30.89
C ASP A 116 -39.96 9.28 -31.72
N VAL A 117 -39.95 9.13 -33.05
CA VAL A 117 -40.02 10.24 -34.01
C VAL A 117 -41.19 10.02 -34.96
N THR A 118 -42.22 10.84 -34.85
CA THR A 118 -43.39 10.80 -35.73
C THR A 118 -43.31 11.89 -36.81
N ASN A 119 -43.51 11.49 -38.07
CA ASN A 119 -43.70 12.41 -39.18
C ASN A 119 -45.20 12.51 -39.53
N PRO A 120 -45.90 13.55 -39.07
CA PRO A 120 -47.33 13.75 -39.34
C PRO A 120 -47.65 14.18 -40.78
N SER A 121 -46.63 14.43 -41.62
CA SER A 121 -46.82 14.98 -42.97
C SER A 121 -47.00 13.89 -44.03
N GLY A 122 -47.58 14.27 -45.18
CA GLY A 122 -47.82 13.39 -46.32
C GLY A 122 -46.58 13.05 -47.17
N THR A 123 -45.38 13.46 -46.75
CA THR A 123 -44.11 13.17 -47.44
C THR A 123 -43.03 12.79 -46.44
N ALA A 124 -42.06 11.95 -46.83
CA ALA A 124 -40.94 11.62 -45.96
C ALA A 124 -40.12 12.85 -45.58
N ILE A 125 -39.51 12.83 -44.40
CA ILE A 125 -38.67 13.92 -43.87
C ILE A 125 -37.32 13.37 -43.42
N ASN A 126 -36.23 14.04 -43.79
CA ASN A 126 -34.90 13.76 -43.25
C ASN A 126 -34.64 14.69 -42.06
N VAL A 127 -34.41 14.12 -40.89
CA VAL A 127 -34.13 14.83 -39.64
C VAL A 127 -32.70 14.51 -39.23
N ILE A 128 -31.94 15.53 -38.81
CA ILE A 128 -30.62 15.37 -38.23
C ILE A 128 -30.67 15.66 -36.74
N PHE A 129 -30.15 14.70 -35.96
CA PHE A 129 -29.84 14.86 -34.55
C PHE A 129 -28.36 15.20 -34.41
N LYS A 130 -28.05 16.27 -33.68
CA LYS A 130 -26.68 16.70 -33.39
C LYS A 130 -26.47 16.82 -31.90
N LEU A 131 -25.45 16.12 -31.40
CA LEU A 131 -25.03 16.16 -30.00
C LEU A 131 -23.68 16.87 -29.88
N SER A 132 -23.55 17.84 -28.98
CA SER A 132 -22.36 18.71 -28.87
C SER A 132 -21.93 18.90 -27.42
N ASP A 133 -20.63 18.89 -27.14
CA ASP A 133 -20.06 19.15 -25.81
C ASP A 133 -19.62 20.62 -25.60
N ASN A 134 -19.37 21.36 -26.68
CA ASN A 134 -18.96 22.76 -26.66
C ASN A 134 -19.84 23.59 -27.61
N VAL A 135 -20.17 24.84 -27.25
CA VAL A 135 -21.13 25.70 -27.98
C VAL A 135 -20.44 26.93 -28.62
N GLY A 136 -19.10 26.94 -28.70
CA GLY A 136 -18.28 28.02 -29.28
C GLY A 136 -17.94 27.92 -30.79
N ILE A 137 -17.31 28.99 -31.32
CA ILE A 137 -17.10 29.35 -32.75
C ILE A 137 -16.84 28.13 -33.65
N MET A 138 -17.82 27.82 -34.50
CA MET A 138 -17.81 26.73 -35.49
C MET A 138 -17.28 25.42 -34.92
N GLY A 139 -17.96 24.92 -33.87
CA GLY A 139 -17.70 23.64 -33.20
C GLY A 139 -16.95 22.68 -34.09
N GLU A 140 -15.66 22.48 -33.77
CA GLU A 140 -14.78 21.60 -34.53
C GLU A 140 -15.54 20.31 -34.82
N GLU A 141 -15.56 19.84 -36.07
CA GLU A 141 -16.36 18.67 -36.49
C GLU A 141 -16.19 17.48 -35.52
N ASN A 142 -15.02 17.39 -34.90
CA ASN A 142 -14.66 16.39 -33.91
C ASN A 142 -15.46 16.44 -32.59
N ASN A 143 -15.99 17.58 -32.16
CA ASN A 143 -16.69 17.74 -30.86
C ASN A 143 -18.22 17.69 -30.98
N GLN A 144 -18.73 17.37 -32.17
CA GLN A 144 -20.16 17.27 -32.44
C GLN A 144 -20.49 16.02 -33.25
N LEU A 145 -21.32 15.14 -32.69
CA LEU A 145 -21.78 13.95 -33.38
C LEU A 145 -23.10 14.24 -34.08
N ASN A 146 -23.18 13.95 -35.38
CA ASN A 146 -24.39 14.12 -36.17
C ASN A 146 -24.92 12.74 -36.61
N TYR A 147 -26.24 12.58 -36.59
CA TYR A 147 -26.93 11.40 -37.09
C TYR A 147 -28.16 11.81 -37.92
N SER A 148 -28.16 11.44 -39.19
CA SER A 148 -29.28 11.71 -40.12
C SER A 148 -30.18 10.49 -40.26
N VAL A 149 -31.49 10.71 -40.12
CA VAL A 149 -32.51 9.66 -40.27
C VAL A 149 -33.67 10.16 -41.12
N THR A 150 -34.20 9.31 -42.00
CA THR A 150 -35.39 9.63 -42.81
C THR A 150 -36.61 8.94 -42.21
N ILE A 151 -37.62 9.74 -41.83
CA ILE A 151 -38.88 9.26 -41.27
C ILE A 151 -39.94 9.25 -42.38
N PRO A 152 -40.53 8.08 -42.73
CA PRO A 152 -41.55 7.98 -43.77
C PRO A 152 -42.79 8.84 -43.49
N ALA A 153 -43.56 9.17 -44.53
CA ALA A 153 -44.79 9.93 -44.40
C ALA A 153 -45.80 9.21 -43.48
N GLY A 154 -46.34 9.90 -42.48
CA GLY A 154 -47.35 9.37 -41.56
C GLY A 154 -46.85 8.28 -40.59
N ALA A 155 -45.54 8.02 -40.53
CA ALA A 155 -44.97 6.97 -39.70
C ALA A 155 -44.45 7.50 -38.35
N THR A 156 -44.42 6.62 -37.36
CA THR A 156 -43.65 6.78 -36.12
C THR A 156 -42.52 5.75 -36.14
N GLU A 157 -41.29 6.20 -36.06
CA GLU A 157 -40.10 5.35 -36.03
C GLU A 157 -39.36 5.53 -34.71
N GLN A 158 -38.88 4.44 -34.11
CA GLN A 158 -37.96 4.52 -32.99
C GLN A 158 -36.55 4.77 -33.54
N VAL A 159 -35.99 5.92 -33.19
CA VAL A 159 -34.67 6.36 -33.62
C VAL A 159 -33.68 6.11 -32.49
N GLU A 160 -32.59 5.40 -32.79
CA GLU A 160 -31.47 5.22 -31.87
C GLU A 160 -30.20 5.88 -32.42
N MET A 161 -29.70 6.88 -31.70
CA MET A 161 -28.45 7.57 -31.97
C MET A 161 -27.32 6.97 -31.12
N LEU A 162 -26.44 6.17 -31.74
CA LEU A 162 -25.27 5.58 -31.09
C LEU A 162 -24.16 6.62 -30.90
N PHE A 163 -23.63 6.77 -29.70
CA PHE A 163 -22.62 7.80 -29.41
C PHE A 163 -21.24 7.53 -30.03
N ASN A 164 -20.99 6.31 -30.51
CA ASN A 164 -19.77 5.95 -31.26
C ASN A 164 -20.04 5.68 -32.75
N GLY A 165 -21.18 6.11 -33.30
CA GLY A 165 -21.60 5.79 -34.67
C GLY A 165 -20.57 6.20 -35.73
N SER A 166 -19.96 7.39 -35.62
CA SER A 166 -18.89 7.84 -36.52
C SER A 166 -17.61 7.02 -36.38
N LYS A 167 -17.18 6.70 -35.15
CA LYS A 167 -15.99 5.83 -34.89
C LYS A 167 -16.18 4.45 -35.53
N ARG A 168 -17.40 3.93 -35.50
CA ARG A 168 -17.78 2.65 -36.11
C ARG A 168 -18.02 2.73 -37.63
N LYS A 169 -17.93 3.93 -38.23
CA LYS A 169 -18.21 4.18 -39.66
C LYS A 169 -19.61 3.71 -40.09
N LEU A 170 -20.59 3.88 -39.20
CA LEU A 170 -21.97 3.56 -39.52
C LEU A 170 -22.53 4.56 -40.54
N GLU A 171 -23.43 4.11 -41.40
CA GLU A 171 -24.09 4.97 -42.39
C GLU A 171 -24.86 6.10 -41.70
N ASN A 172 -24.82 7.29 -42.30
CA ASN A 172 -25.51 8.50 -41.85
C ASN A 172 -24.98 9.14 -40.54
N TYR A 173 -23.79 8.75 -40.07
CA TYR A 173 -23.06 9.41 -38.98
C TYR A 173 -21.86 10.22 -39.50
N TRP A 174 -21.62 11.40 -38.92
CA TRP A 174 -20.38 12.16 -39.13
C TRP A 174 -20.05 13.08 -37.94
N GLY A 175 -18.76 13.36 -37.76
CA GLY A 175 -18.21 14.14 -36.64
C GLY A 175 -18.18 13.36 -35.33
N GLY A 176 -17.77 14.00 -34.23
CA GLY A 176 -17.80 13.44 -32.88
C GLY A 176 -16.58 12.60 -32.49
N GLU A 177 -15.49 12.68 -33.24
CA GLU A 177 -14.22 11.98 -32.98
C GLU A 177 -13.64 12.27 -31.59
N LYS A 178 -13.89 13.47 -31.06
CA LYS A 178 -13.46 14.00 -29.76
C LYS A 178 -14.63 14.32 -28.82
N LEU A 179 -15.86 13.92 -29.17
CA LEU A 179 -17.05 14.22 -28.36
C LEU A 179 -16.88 13.71 -26.92
N ASN A 180 -16.93 14.63 -25.96
CA ASN A 180 -16.90 14.36 -24.54
C ASN A 180 -18.31 14.17 -23.99
N LEU A 181 -18.73 12.92 -23.85
CA LEU A 181 -20.04 12.55 -23.31
C LEU A 181 -20.25 12.97 -21.85
N ARG A 182 -19.21 13.40 -21.13
CA ARG A 182 -19.32 13.89 -19.74
C ARG A 182 -19.76 15.33 -19.63
N HIS A 183 -19.67 16.09 -20.73
CA HIS A 183 -19.90 17.54 -20.74
C HIS A 183 -20.78 17.96 -21.93
N LEU A 184 -21.85 17.22 -22.18
CA LEU A 184 -22.75 17.51 -23.29
C LEU A 184 -23.54 18.78 -23.03
N SER A 185 -23.39 19.75 -23.90
CA SER A 185 -23.95 21.09 -23.76
C SER A 185 -25.24 21.30 -24.54
N GLU A 186 -25.49 20.51 -25.60
CA GLU A 186 -26.63 20.72 -26.50
C GLU A 186 -27.00 19.45 -27.28
N LEU A 187 -28.29 19.17 -27.39
CA LEU A 187 -28.88 18.32 -28.44
C LEU A 187 -29.68 19.23 -29.38
N GLN A 188 -29.36 19.20 -30.67
CA GLN A 188 -30.04 19.97 -31.70
C GLN A 188 -30.76 19.03 -32.67
N VAL A 189 -32.02 19.35 -32.98
CA VAL A 189 -32.82 18.65 -33.99
C VAL A 189 -33.07 19.62 -35.14
N PHE A 190 -32.69 19.26 -36.36
CA PHE A 190 -32.82 20.15 -37.51
C PHE A 190 -33.07 19.42 -38.82
N VAL A 191 -33.54 20.16 -39.82
CA VAL A 191 -33.81 19.64 -41.17
C VAL A 191 -32.94 20.42 -42.17
N PRO A 192 -32.00 19.76 -42.87
CA PRO A 192 -31.15 20.44 -43.84
C PRO A 192 -31.85 20.62 -45.20
N GLY A 193 -31.41 21.62 -45.96
CA GLY A 193 -31.84 21.80 -47.34
C GLY A 193 -33.16 22.58 -47.50
N SER A 194 -33.69 22.61 -48.74
CA SER A 194 -34.93 23.33 -49.04
C SER A 194 -36.11 22.58 -48.46
N VAL A 195 -36.91 23.24 -47.63
CA VAL A 195 -38.04 22.59 -46.97
C VAL A 195 -39.33 23.35 -47.16
N LYS A 196 -40.42 22.65 -47.52
CA LYS A 196 -41.77 23.18 -47.30
C LYS A 196 -42.09 23.11 -45.81
N GLN A 197 -42.98 24.00 -45.35
CA GLN A 197 -43.49 23.99 -43.98
C GLN A 197 -44.00 22.59 -43.62
N ARG A 198 -43.49 22.04 -42.53
CA ARG A 198 -43.74 20.66 -42.08
C ARG A 198 -43.42 20.54 -40.60
N SER A 199 -43.83 19.44 -39.98
CA SER A 199 -43.54 19.19 -38.56
C SER A 199 -43.03 17.79 -38.31
N VAL A 200 -42.39 17.62 -37.15
CA VAL A 200 -41.97 16.36 -36.55
C VAL A 200 -42.43 16.37 -35.11
N VAL A 201 -42.87 15.22 -34.60
CA VAL A 201 -43.18 15.04 -33.18
C VAL A 201 -42.15 14.11 -32.56
N LEU A 202 -41.59 14.51 -31.43
CA LEU A 202 -40.59 13.74 -30.66
C LEU A 202 -41.19 13.32 -29.33
N ASP A 203 -40.97 12.07 -28.94
CA ASP A 203 -41.40 11.52 -27.66
C ASP A 203 -40.37 10.50 -27.11
N ASN A 204 -40.49 10.14 -25.83
CA ASN A 204 -39.75 9.03 -25.20
C ASN A 204 -38.22 9.10 -25.28
N PHE A 205 -37.61 10.18 -24.77
CA PHE A 205 -36.15 10.20 -24.66
C PHE A 205 -35.70 9.16 -23.64
N GLU A 206 -34.89 8.20 -24.08
CA GLU A 206 -34.32 7.14 -23.26
C GLU A 206 -32.83 6.99 -23.53
N LEU A 207 -32.03 6.83 -22.47
CA LEU A 207 -30.60 6.51 -22.59
C LEU A 207 -30.37 5.02 -22.38
N VAL A 208 -29.78 4.35 -23.36
CA VAL A 208 -29.51 2.91 -23.30
C VAL A 208 -28.14 2.66 -22.67
N ASN A 209 -28.07 1.73 -21.71
CA ASN A 209 -26.80 1.30 -21.12
C ASN A 209 -25.91 0.62 -22.17
N ALA A 210 -24.60 0.83 -22.10
CA ALA A 210 -23.65 0.08 -22.93
C ALA A 210 -23.57 -1.39 -22.47
N THR A 211 -23.64 -2.37 -23.38
CA THR A 211 -23.65 -3.82 -23.06
C THR A 211 -22.70 -4.61 -23.95
N GLY A 212 -21.69 -5.33 -23.42
CA GLY A 212 -20.73 -6.14 -24.24
C GLY A 212 -19.71 -5.28 -25.00
N ASP A 213 -18.97 -5.83 -25.99
CA ASP A 213 -17.81 -5.34 -26.80
C ASP A 213 -17.80 -3.86 -27.33
N PHE A 214 -18.67 -2.99 -26.84
CA PHE A 214 -18.88 -1.58 -27.19
C PHE A 214 -18.05 -0.59 -26.36
N ILE A 215 -17.20 -1.09 -25.46
CA ILE A 215 -16.13 -0.31 -24.82
C ILE A 215 -14.86 -0.63 -25.61
N SER A 216 -14.47 0.26 -26.53
CA SER A 216 -13.09 0.22 -27.02
C SER A 216 -12.18 0.35 -25.81
N ALA A 217 -11.20 -0.54 -25.69
CA ALA A 217 -10.24 -0.63 -24.61
C ALA A 217 -9.28 0.59 -24.48
N GLU A 218 -9.68 1.76 -24.98
CA GLU A 218 -9.01 3.03 -24.72
C GLU A 218 -9.92 3.87 -23.80
N GLU A 219 -9.38 4.14 -22.62
CA GLU A 219 -9.89 5.03 -21.57
C GLU A 219 -11.29 4.70 -21.03
N LYS A 220 -11.37 3.57 -20.32
CA LYS A 220 -12.21 3.50 -19.12
C LYS A 220 -11.54 4.28 -17.98
N VAL A 221 -11.24 5.56 -18.19
CA VAL A 221 -10.99 6.47 -17.06
C VAL A 221 -12.32 6.57 -16.36
N VAL A 222 -12.47 6.02 -15.16
CA VAL A 222 -13.60 6.41 -14.33
C VAL A 222 -13.29 7.84 -13.89
N ASP A 223 -13.84 8.89 -14.52
CA ASP A 223 -13.89 10.18 -13.81
C ASP A 223 -14.81 9.92 -12.63
N ALA A 224 -14.18 9.62 -11.52
CA ALA A 224 -14.64 9.98 -10.22
C ALA A 224 -15.39 11.31 -10.27
N GLY A 225 -16.66 11.30 -9.88
CA GLY A 225 -17.36 12.55 -9.61
C GLY A 225 -16.69 13.30 -8.45
N PRO A 226 -16.88 14.62 -8.35
CA PRO A 226 -16.44 15.35 -7.15
C PRO A 226 -17.11 14.72 -5.93
N ILE A 227 -16.32 14.46 -4.87
CA ILE A 227 -16.85 13.90 -3.63
C ILE A 227 -17.82 14.92 -3.00
N PRO A 228 -19.07 14.55 -2.70
CA PRO A 228 -19.99 15.44 -2.02
C PRO A 228 -19.41 15.98 -0.71
N THR A 229 -19.63 17.26 -0.44
CA THR A 229 -19.23 17.88 0.83
C THR A 229 -20.39 17.86 1.80
N LEU A 230 -20.24 17.20 2.95
CA LEU A 230 -21.22 17.23 4.06
C LEU A 230 -21.04 18.46 4.95
N LEU A 231 -19.79 18.89 5.15
CA LEU A 231 -19.44 20.08 5.91
C LEU A 231 -18.07 20.58 5.45
N GLU A 232 -18.01 21.78 4.92
CA GLU A 232 -16.74 22.46 4.69
C GLU A 232 -16.21 23.03 6.02
N ILE A 233 -14.97 22.71 6.37
CA ILE A 233 -14.30 23.26 7.55
C ILE A 233 -13.58 24.55 7.15
N THR A 234 -12.77 24.51 6.08
CA THR A 234 -12.16 25.69 5.46
C THR A 234 -11.72 25.38 4.05
N ASP A 235 -11.85 26.36 3.15
CA ASP A 235 -11.32 26.40 1.78
C ASP A 235 -10.29 27.54 1.63
N PHE A 236 -9.88 28.13 2.76
CA PHE A 236 -8.96 29.26 2.86
C PHE A 236 -9.36 30.55 2.13
N SER A 237 -10.60 30.66 1.64
CA SER A 237 -11.15 31.89 1.07
C SER A 237 -11.24 33.03 2.10
N ASP A 238 -11.22 34.28 1.62
CA ASP A 238 -11.21 35.49 2.47
C ASP A 238 -12.37 35.57 3.47
N ASP A 239 -13.53 34.95 3.18
CA ASP A 239 -14.70 34.94 4.07
C ASP A 239 -14.71 33.78 5.09
N LYS A 240 -13.74 32.85 5.00
CA LYS A 240 -13.65 31.68 5.89
C LYS A 240 -12.51 31.79 6.89
N LYS A 241 -12.74 31.23 8.09
CA LYS A 241 -11.66 31.07 9.07
C LYS A 241 -10.69 30.01 8.56
N THR A 242 -9.38 30.31 8.60
CA THR A 242 -8.33 29.34 8.22
C THR A 242 -8.11 28.25 9.27
N PHE A 243 -8.52 28.51 10.52
CA PHE A 243 -8.25 27.68 11.70
C PHE A 243 -6.77 27.39 12.00
N VAL A 244 -5.83 28.01 11.28
CA VAL A 244 -4.40 27.81 11.51
C VAL A 244 -4.01 28.30 12.91
N SER A 245 -3.48 27.39 13.71
CA SER A 245 -3.11 27.64 15.09
C SER A 245 -1.59 27.74 15.26
N LYS A 246 -1.08 28.97 15.39
CA LYS A 246 0.35 29.24 15.59
C LYS A 246 0.90 28.64 16.88
N SER A 247 0.10 28.55 17.94
CA SER A 247 0.55 28.03 19.25
C SER A 247 0.63 26.50 19.32
N TYR A 248 0.11 25.81 18.30
CA TYR A 248 0.13 24.35 18.12
C TYR A 248 0.94 23.93 16.87
N SER A 249 1.36 24.88 16.04
CA SER A 249 2.24 24.65 14.88
C SER A 249 3.69 24.91 15.26
N ARG A 250 4.62 24.12 14.75
CA ARG A 250 6.08 24.29 14.97
C ARG A 250 6.86 23.89 13.74
N GLY A 251 7.97 24.59 13.50
CA GLY A 251 8.88 24.25 12.39
C GLY A 251 8.25 24.35 11.00
N THR A 252 7.21 25.17 10.85
CA THR A 252 6.50 25.40 9.59
C THR A 252 6.33 26.89 9.32
N SER A 253 6.26 27.25 8.04
CA SER A 253 5.78 28.56 7.57
C SER A 253 4.60 28.36 6.64
N THR A 254 3.69 29.33 6.61
CA THR A 254 2.46 29.23 5.82
C THR A 254 2.22 30.51 5.02
N GLN A 255 1.75 30.35 3.78
CA GLN A 255 1.36 31.45 2.90
C GLN A 255 0.06 31.10 2.17
N LEU A 256 -0.86 32.05 2.07
CA LEU A 256 -2.03 31.89 1.20
C LEU A 256 -1.59 32.05 -0.26
N VAL A 257 -2.04 31.14 -1.12
CA VAL A 257 -1.71 31.10 -2.54
C VAL A 257 -2.98 30.93 -3.36
N ASP A 258 -2.98 31.45 -4.59
CA ASP A 258 -4.06 31.20 -5.55
C ASP A 258 -3.90 29.80 -6.13
N THR A 259 -5.00 29.08 -6.26
CA THR A 259 -5.07 27.70 -6.75
C THR A 259 -6.14 27.61 -7.82
N LEU A 260 -6.12 26.53 -8.61
CA LEU A 260 -7.16 26.31 -9.64
C LEU A 260 -8.58 26.20 -9.04
N SER A 261 -8.69 25.90 -7.75
CA SER A 261 -9.95 25.79 -7.00
C SER A 261 -10.31 27.04 -6.20
N GLY A 262 -9.51 28.11 -6.25
CA GLY A 262 -9.72 29.33 -5.47
C GLY A 262 -8.46 29.72 -4.69
N GLN A 263 -8.53 29.67 -3.37
CA GLN A 263 -7.40 29.96 -2.48
C GLN A 263 -6.94 28.67 -1.79
N GLY A 264 -5.67 28.59 -1.44
CA GLY A 264 -5.09 27.46 -0.71
C GLY A 264 -4.02 27.91 0.27
N LEU A 265 -3.65 27.03 1.19
CA LEU A 265 -2.60 27.26 2.17
C LEU A 265 -1.33 26.50 1.76
N ASN A 266 -0.36 27.22 1.22
CA ASN A 266 0.99 26.69 1.07
C ASN A 266 1.64 26.53 2.45
N VAL A 267 2.13 25.33 2.75
CA VAL A 267 2.81 24.95 3.99
C VAL A 267 4.21 24.45 3.68
N THR A 268 5.22 25.16 4.17
CA THR A 268 6.61 24.72 4.12
C THR A 268 7.02 24.11 5.47
N PHE A 269 7.41 22.84 5.47
CA PHE A 269 7.93 22.12 6.62
C PHE A 269 9.45 22.17 6.66
N SER A 270 10.03 22.61 7.79
CA SER A 270 11.47 22.69 7.95
C SER A 270 12.09 21.38 8.44
N SER A 271 13.07 20.87 7.70
CA SER A 271 13.96 19.75 8.06
C SER A 271 14.76 19.96 9.34
N LYS A 272 14.90 21.23 9.79
CA LYS A 272 15.56 21.57 11.05
C LYS A 272 14.75 21.12 12.27
N ASN A 273 13.44 20.89 12.12
CA ASN A 273 12.61 20.32 13.17
C ASN A 273 12.47 18.81 12.96
N ALA A 274 12.47 18.04 14.05
CA ALA A 274 12.24 16.60 13.97
C ALA A 274 10.78 16.24 13.64
N TYR A 275 9.84 17.12 14.00
CA TYR A 275 8.41 16.93 13.78
C TYR A 275 7.77 18.28 13.43
N PRO A 276 8.12 18.89 12.29
CA PRO A 276 7.48 20.11 11.84
C PRO A 276 6.00 19.80 11.57
N ASN A 277 5.09 20.68 12.01
CA ASN A 277 3.67 20.49 11.83
C ASN A 277 2.93 21.81 11.58
N ILE A 278 1.80 21.68 10.90
CA ILE A 278 0.75 22.68 10.83
C ILE A 278 -0.47 22.13 11.57
N ALA A 279 -1.05 22.93 12.47
CA ALA A 279 -2.20 22.54 13.27
C ALA A 279 -3.40 23.44 12.96
N PHE A 280 -4.55 22.83 12.75
CA PHE A 280 -5.85 23.48 12.57
C PHE A 280 -6.69 23.27 13.83
N ARG A 281 -7.22 24.36 14.39
CA ARG A 281 -7.97 24.35 15.64
C ARG A 281 -8.98 25.49 15.70
N ALA A 282 -10.19 25.18 16.14
CA ALA A 282 -11.23 26.15 16.47
C ALA A 282 -11.18 26.61 17.95
N ASP A 283 -11.85 27.72 18.25
CA ASP A 283 -11.93 28.28 19.62
C ASP A 283 -12.63 27.33 20.60
N LYS A 284 -13.59 26.55 20.08
CA LYS A 284 -14.27 25.45 20.76
C LYS A 284 -14.03 24.16 19.98
N PRO A 285 -14.02 22.99 20.64
CA PRO A 285 -13.96 21.71 19.94
C PRO A 285 -15.08 21.59 18.90
N TRP A 286 -14.78 20.96 17.78
CA TRP A 286 -15.78 20.66 16.77
C TRP A 286 -16.68 19.52 17.24
N ASP A 287 -17.99 19.74 17.15
CA ASP A 287 -19.01 18.70 17.33
C ASP A 287 -19.54 18.26 15.96
N TRP A 288 -19.08 17.09 15.52
CA TRP A 288 -19.50 16.43 14.28
C TRP A 288 -20.42 15.24 14.52
N SER A 289 -20.86 15.00 15.77
CA SER A 289 -21.67 13.84 16.15
C SER A 289 -23.02 13.74 15.41
N LYS A 290 -23.51 14.86 14.86
CA LYS A 290 -24.78 14.96 14.11
C LYS A 290 -24.61 14.83 12.58
N LYS A 291 -23.41 14.53 12.08
CA LYS A 291 -23.13 14.48 10.63
C LYS A 291 -23.33 13.10 10.00
N GLY A 292 -23.78 12.11 10.76
CA GLY A 292 -23.97 10.74 10.27
C GLY A 292 -22.63 10.02 10.09
N ASP A 293 -22.58 9.04 9.18
CA ASP A 293 -21.34 8.37 8.80
C ASP A 293 -20.57 9.26 7.80
N PHE A 294 -19.35 9.68 8.18
CA PHE A 294 -18.53 10.59 7.39
C PHE A 294 -17.05 10.22 7.40
N ASN A 295 -16.29 10.76 6.45
CA ASN A 295 -14.84 10.82 6.52
C ASN A 295 -14.36 12.28 6.58
N LEU A 296 -13.25 12.53 7.26
CA LEU A 296 -12.50 13.77 7.13
C LEU A 296 -11.71 13.70 5.82
N ALA A 297 -11.84 14.70 4.96
CA ALA A 297 -11.12 14.82 3.69
C ALA A 297 -10.25 16.09 3.64
N LEU A 298 -9.11 15.97 2.98
CA LEU A 298 -8.08 16.98 2.76
C LEU A 298 -7.76 17.02 1.26
N ASP A 299 -7.96 18.16 0.61
CA ASP A 299 -7.48 18.36 -0.76
C ASP A 299 -6.07 18.92 -0.67
N ILE A 300 -5.10 18.17 -1.19
CA ILE A 300 -3.68 18.51 -1.06
C ILE A 300 -3.01 18.40 -2.43
N ASP A 301 -2.26 19.43 -2.79
CA ASP A 301 -1.30 19.43 -3.87
C ASP A 301 0.12 19.27 -3.29
N ASN A 302 0.90 18.39 -3.90
CA ASN A 302 2.34 18.34 -3.70
C ASN A 302 3.02 19.02 -4.90
N PRO A 303 3.38 20.32 -4.80
CA PRO A 303 3.96 21.07 -5.91
C PRO A 303 5.42 20.68 -6.20
N THR A 304 6.00 19.77 -5.40
CA THR A 304 7.41 19.41 -5.49
C THR A 304 7.65 18.23 -6.43
N ASN A 305 8.91 18.02 -6.80
CA ASN A 305 9.35 16.87 -7.60
C ASN A 305 9.62 15.62 -6.74
N ASP A 306 9.33 15.66 -5.44
CA ASP A 306 9.60 14.59 -4.49
C ASP A 306 8.32 14.10 -3.82
N ALA A 307 8.25 12.80 -3.53
CA ALA A 307 7.14 12.27 -2.74
C ALA A 307 7.24 12.77 -1.29
N VAL A 308 6.09 13.08 -0.68
CA VAL A 308 6.02 13.54 0.72
C VAL A 308 5.23 12.52 1.55
N GLN A 309 5.89 11.86 2.50
CA GLN A 309 5.22 11.03 3.50
C GLN A 309 4.58 11.95 4.56
N LEU A 310 3.30 12.26 4.38
CA LEU A 310 2.53 13.11 5.29
C LEU A 310 1.91 12.26 6.41
N TYR A 311 2.02 12.73 7.66
CA TYR A 311 1.29 12.17 8.80
C TYR A 311 0.15 13.11 9.18
N VAL A 312 -1.00 12.52 9.54
CA VAL A 312 -2.21 13.22 9.95
C VAL A 312 -2.58 12.76 11.36
N ARG A 313 -2.67 13.70 12.30
CA ARG A 313 -3.06 13.43 13.69
C ARG A 313 -4.34 14.19 14.04
N ILE A 314 -5.34 13.48 14.54
CA ILE A 314 -6.60 14.04 15.02
C ILE A 314 -6.72 13.81 16.52
N ASP A 315 -6.96 14.86 17.30
CA ASP A 315 -7.11 14.79 18.75
C ASP A 315 -8.58 14.99 19.17
N GLN A 316 -9.10 14.10 20.01
CA GLN A 316 -10.44 14.21 20.63
C GLN A 316 -10.42 14.89 22.00
N ALA A 317 -9.27 15.36 22.45
CA ALA A 317 -9.07 16.04 23.72
C ALA A 317 -7.97 17.10 23.58
N GLU A 318 -7.83 17.96 24.58
CA GLU A 318 -6.73 18.93 24.62
C GLU A 318 -5.36 18.22 24.60
N ASN A 319 -4.37 18.85 23.96
CA ASN A 319 -3.04 18.28 23.85
C ASN A 319 -2.40 18.12 25.24
N ALA A 320 -1.76 16.99 25.50
CA ALA A 320 -1.11 16.70 26.78
C ALA A 320 -0.04 17.74 27.17
N GLN A 321 0.67 18.31 26.19
CA GLN A 321 1.65 19.39 26.42
C GLN A 321 0.99 20.74 26.77
N LYS A 322 -0.33 20.83 26.65
CA LYS A 322 -1.16 22.01 26.97
C LYS A 322 -2.14 21.72 28.12
N GLY A 323 -1.92 20.63 28.86
CA GLY A 323 -2.69 20.29 30.06
C GLY A 323 -3.88 19.34 29.81
N GLY A 324 -4.05 18.82 28.60
CA GLY A 324 -5.04 17.77 28.32
C GLY A 324 -4.47 16.35 28.38
N THR A 325 -5.07 15.43 27.62
CA THR A 325 -4.70 13.99 27.62
C THR A 325 -4.21 13.50 26.25
N ALA A 326 -4.48 14.23 25.16
CA ALA A 326 -4.16 13.79 23.81
C ALA A 326 -2.65 13.83 23.54
N ASN A 327 -2.07 12.68 23.19
CA ASN A 327 -0.61 12.54 23.07
C ASN A 327 -0.11 11.92 21.75
N GLY A 328 -1.01 11.66 20.80
CA GLY A 328 -0.71 11.01 19.52
C GLY A 328 -0.98 9.50 19.54
N VAL A 329 -1.31 8.93 20.70
CA VAL A 329 -1.74 7.54 20.88
C VAL A 329 -3.05 7.48 21.66
N LYS A 330 -3.06 8.01 22.89
CA LYS A 330 -4.27 8.14 23.71
C LYS A 330 -5.00 9.42 23.31
N ASP A 331 -6.32 9.32 23.20
CA ASP A 331 -7.20 10.43 22.80
C ASP A 331 -6.78 11.07 21.46
N SER A 332 -6.10 10.28 20.62
CA SER A 332 -5.52 10.70 19.35
C SER A 332 -5.57 9.55 18.36
N MET A 333 -5.87 9.86 17.10
CA MET A 333 -5.67 8.96 15.97
C MET A 333 -4.52 9.51 15.13
N SER A 334 -3.50 8.69 14.87
CA SER A 334 -2.37 9.03 14.01
C SER A 334 -2.37 8.15 12.76
N SER A 335 -2.38 8.78 11.60
CA SER A 335 -2.46 8.16 10.28
C SER A 335 -1.41 8.73 9.35
N TYR A 336 -1.20 8.12 8.18
CA TYR A 336 -0.21 8.58 7.22
C TYR A 336 -0.62 8.31 5.77
N VAL A 337 -0.12 9.12 4.85
CA VAL A 337 -0.30 8.95 3.40
C VAL A 337 0.91 9.49 2.66
N THR A 338 1.20 8.93 1.48
CA THR A 338 2.24 9.46 0.59
C THR A 338 1.60 10.37 -0.44
N LEU A 339 2.06 11.63 -0.51
CA LEU A 339 1.70 12.58 -1.54
C LEU A 339 2.69 12.43 -2.69
N LEU A 340 2.20 12.11 -3.90
CA LEU A 340 3.05 11.91 -5.07
C LEU A 340 3.51 13.25 -5.66
N PRO A 341 4.70 13.32 -6.29
CA PRO A 341 5.21 14.55 -6.92
C PRO A 341 4.24 15.14 -7.94
N GLY A 342 4.01 16.45 -7.89
CA GLY A 342 3.17 17.18 -8.85
C GLY A 342 1.71 16.71 -8.92
N LYS A 343 1.23 15.99 -7.90
CA LYS A 343 -0.14 15.47 -7.85
C LYS A 343 -0.99 16.30 -6.89
N LYS A 344 -2.15 16.69 -7.39
CA LYS A 344 -3.28 17.18 -6.61
C LYS A 344 -4.27 16.04 -6.42
N SER A 345 -4.65 15.75 -5.18
CA SER A 345 -5.58 14.66 -4.87
C SER A 345 -6.41 14.96 -3.62
N THR A 346 -7.53 14.25 -3.47
CA THR A 346 -8.30 14.23 -2.21
C THR A 346 -7.82 13.09 -1.32
N TYR A 347 -7.54 13.37 -0.05
CA TYR A 347 -7.11 12.38 0.94
C TYR A 347 -8.12 12.29 2.06
N TYR A 348 -8.58 11.08 2.42
CA TYR A 348 -9.64 10.94 3.42
C TYR A 348 -9.36 9.90 4.51
N MET A 349 -9.95 10.08 5.69
CA MET A 349 -9.91 9.13 6.79
C MET A 349 -11.22 9.06 7.57
N ALA A 350 -11.60 7.86 8.00
CA ALA A 350 -12.70 7.66 8.93
C ALA A 350 -12.24 7.96 10.36
N LEU A 351 -12.98 8.81 11.09
CA LEU A 351 -12.70 9.10 12.51
C LEU A 351 -13.47 8.19 13.46
N GLN A 352 -14.62 7.68 13.00
CA GLN A 352 -15.43 6.65 13.64
C GLN A 352 -15.77 5.61 12.56
N PRO A 353 -15.01 4.52 12.45
CA PRO A 353 -15.35 3.45 11.51
C PRO A 353 -16.72 2.89 11.88
N SER A 354 -17.67 2.89 10.96
CA SER A 354 -18.99 2.29 11.19
C SER A 354 -18.83 0.78 11.45
N SER A 355 -19.71 0.18 12.26
CA SER A 355 -19.70 -1.29 12.45
C SER A 355 -19.99 -2.06 11.14
N LYS A 356 -20.52 -1.36 10.12
CA LYS A 356 -20.74 -1.86 8.76
C LYS A 356 -19.51 -1.68 7.84
N GLY A 357 -18.54 -0.84 8.22
CA GLY A 357 -17.30 -0.51 7.50
C GLY A 357 -16.03 -1.13 8.08
N ASN A 358 -16.14 -2.10 9.00
CA ASN A 358 -15.00 -2.84 9.57
C ASN A 358 -14.41 -3.89 8.60
N THR A 359 -14.50 -3.68 7.29
CA THR A 359 -13.95 -4.62 6.33
C THR A 359 -12.44 -4.43 6.25
N VAL A 360 -11.70 -5.32 6.93
CA VAL A 360 -10.24 -5.34 6.88
C VAL A 360 -9.83 -5.94 5.54
N SER A 361 -9.29 -5.10 4.65
CA SER A 361 -8.82 -5.52 3.32
C SER A 361 -7.65 -6.52 3.41
N GLY A 362 -6.87 -6.46 4.49
CA GLY A 362 -5.63 -7.23 4.62
C GLY A 362 -4.48 -6.66 3.80
N MET A 363 -4.59 -5.42 3.30
CA MET A 363 -3.53 -4.69 2.59
C MET A 363 -2.96 -3.57 3.45
N ARG A 364 -1.69 -3.21 3.26
CA ARG A 364 -1.06 -2.10 3.99
C ARG A 364 -1.47 -0.73 3.42
N SER A 365 -1.56 -0.63 2.09
CA SER A 365 -2.17 0.50 1.38
C SER A 365 -3.30 0.03 0.49
N GLU A 366 -4.32 0.87 0.36
CA GLU A 366 -5.54 0.55 -0.37
C GLU A 366 -5.48 1.05 -1.84
N PRO A 367 -6.02 0.28 -2.83
CA PRO A 367 -6.08 0.65 -4.25
C PRO A 367 -6.93 1.90 -4.46
N PRO A 368 -6.73 2.75 -5.48
CA PRO A 368 -7.60 3.90 -5.75
C PRO A 368 -9.10 3.55 -5.74
N LYS A 369 -9.96 4.46 -5.30
CA LYS A 369 -11.42 4.24 -5.40
C LYS A 369 -11.89 4.49 -6.82
N LEU A 370 -12.61 3.53 -7.39
CA LEU A 370 -13.21 3.70 -8.72
C LEU A 370 -14.27 4.80 -8.70
N SER A 371 -15.04 4.94 -7.61
CA SER A 371 -16.14 5.90 -7.52
C SER A 371 -15.71 7.37 -7.32
N TYR A 372 -14.53 7.62 -6.76
CA TYR A 372 -14.04 8.96 -6.36
C TYR A 372 -12.51 9.06 -6.43
N ASP A 373 -11.97 10.19 -6.91
CA ASP A 373 -10.54 10.45 -7.10
C ASP A 373 -9.97 10.88 -5.75
N ALA A 374 -9.87 9.86 -4.89
CA ALA A 374 -9.60 10.02 -3.49
C ALA A 374 -8.79 8.85 -2.94
N GLN A 375 -7.77 9.18 -2.17
CA GLN A 375 -6.89 8.21 -1.53
C GLN A 375 -7.19 8.11 -0.03
N ALA A 376 -7.31 6.89 0.48
CA ALA A 376 -7.43 6.68 1.91
C ALA A 376 -6.11 7.04 2.62
N ILE A 377 -6.19 7.75 3.73
CA ILE A 377 -5.07 7.95 4.64
C ILE A 377 -5.00 6.70 5.52
N SER A 378 -3.89 5.97 5.42
CA SER A 378 -3.68 4.72 6.13
C SER A 378 -3.62 4.95 7.64
N TYR A 379 -4.37 4.15 8.40
CA TYR A 379 -4.26 4.15 9.85
C TYR A 379 -2.84 3.77 10.27
N GLY A 380 -2.26 4.56 11.17
CA GLY A 380 -0.96 4.28 11.77
C GLY A 380 -1.12 3.64 13.14
N TRP A 381 -1.44 4.46 14.14
CA TRP A 381 -1.54 4.05 15.54
C TRP A 381 -2.45 4.99 16.34
N GLY A 382 -2.71 4.62 17.59
CA GLY A 382 -3.59 5.35 18.51
C GLY A 382 -5.00 4.81 18.53
N GLU A 383 -5.96 5.65 18.89
CA GLU A 383 -7.38 5.27 18.95
C GLU A 383 -7.88 4.87 17.56
N LYS A 384 -8.63 3.76 17.48
CA LYS A 384 -9.27 3.31 16.23
C LYS A 384 -10.61 3.98 15.97
N SER A 385 -11.16 4.64 16.97
CA SER A 385 -12.42 5.37 16.90
C SER A 385 -12.33 6.56 17.86
N LEU A 386 -12.65 7.76 17.37
CA LEU A 386 -12.61 8.99 18.15
C LEU A 386 -14.02 9.44 18.55
N ASN A 387 -14.15 10.18 19.64
CA ASN A 387 -15.35 10.91 20.00
C ASN A 387 -15.51 12.13 19.07
N THR A 388 -16.36 12.00 18.05
CA THR A 388 -16.61 13.06 17.05
C THR A 388 -17.37 14.26 17.61
N SER A 389 -17.83 14.23 18.87
CA SER A 389 -18.41 15.41 19.53
C SER A 389 -17.39 16.37 20.14
N GLU A 390 -16.11 15.96 20.22
CA GLU A 390 -15.06 16.72 20.91
C GLU A 390 -13.77 16.78 20.08
N ILE A 391 -13.83 16.99 18.76
CA ILE A 391 -12.59 17.08 17.97
C ILE A 391 -11.89 18.41 18.24
N HIS A 392 -10.70 18.36 18.82
CA HIS A 392 -9.95 19.53 19.28
C HIS A 392 -8.95 20.06 18.25
N THR A 393 -8.26 19.19 17.52
CA THR A 393 -7.14 19.59 16.65
C THR A 393 -6.94 18.61 15.51
N ILE A 394 -6.72 19.14 14.30
CA ILE A 394 -6.21 18.42 13.13
C ILE A 394 -4.76 18.86 12.94
N SER A 395 -3.80 17.95 12.90
CA SER A 395 -2.39 18.25 12.68
C SER A 395 -1.84 17.49 11.48
N LEU A 396 -1.25 18.21 10.53
CA LEU A 396 -0.47 17.64 9.44
C LEU A 396 1.01 17.82 9.78
N TYR A 397 1.80 16.74 9.75
CA TYR A 397 3.19 16.78 10.17
C TYR A 397 4.06 15.81 9.39
N LEU A 398 5.36 16.10 9.37
CA LEU A 398 6.36 15.18 8.85
C LEU A 398 7.15 14.58 10.00
N GLN A 399 7.59 13.34 9.83
CA GLN A 399 8.53 12.72 10.74
C GLN A 399 9.93 12.79 10.16
N ASN A 400 10.78 13.52 10.86
CA ASN A 400 12.20 13.61 10.59
C ASN A 400 12.59 13.94 9.14
N PRO A 401 11.99 14.99 8.52
CA PRO A 401 12.32 15.35 7.15
C PRO A 401 13.82 15.64 6.99
N THR A 402 14.41 15.11 5.92
CA THR A 402 15.85 15.28 5.60
C THR A 402 16.14 16.51 4.75
N LYS A 403 15.09 17.10 4.17
CA LYS A 403 15.08 18.38 3.47
C LYS A 403 13.76 19.09 3.73
N ASP A 404 13.74 20.40 3.53
CA ASP A 404 12.49 21.14 3.61
C ASP A 404 11.52 20.60 2.55
N ALA A 405 10.23 20.55 2.91
CA ALA A 405 9.19 19.98 2.07
C ALA A 405 8.00 20.94 2.02
N GLU A 406 7.24 20.88 0.93
CA GLU A 406 6.16 21.80 0.64
C GLU A 406 4.91 21.04 0.23
N ILE A 407 3.76 21.48 0.72
CA ILE A 407 2.43 21.04 0.29
C ILE A 407 1.52 22.26 0.19
N ILE A 408 0.49 22.20 -0.65
CA ILE A 408 -0.58 23.18 -0.68
C ILE A 408 -1.85 22.47 -0.21
N VAL A 409 -2.46 22.95 0.88
CA VAL A 409 -3.75 22.44 1.35
C VAL A 409 -4.84 23.34 0.80
N ASP A 410 -5.68 22.81 -0.08
CA ASP A 410 -6.77 23.55 -0.72
C ASP A 410 -8.02 23.59 0.15
N THR A 411 -8.39 22.45 0.75
CA THR A 411 -9.64 22.35 1.49
C THR A 411 -9.57 21.31 2.58
N ILE A 412 -10.20 21.60 3.73
CA ILE A 412 -10.47 20.65 4.80
C ILE A 412 -11.99 20.54 4.91
N ARG A 413 -12.53 19.32 4.78
CA ARG A 413 -13.98 19.10 4.78
C ARG A 413 -14.37 17.72 5.30
N LEU A 414 -15.64 17.57 5.66
CA LEU A 414 -16.27 16.27 5.87
C LEU A 414 -16.99 15.84 4.59
N VAL A 415 -16.83 14.58 4.23
CA VAL A 415 -17.46 13.93 3.08
C VAL A 415 -18.25 12.71 3.53
N PRO A 416 -19.21 12.18 2.73
CA PRO A 416 -19.86 10.91 3.04
C PRO A 416 -18.84 9.83 3.36
N ASP A 417 -19.20 8.88 4.22
CA ASP A 417 -18.32 7.75 4.51
C ASP A 417 -18.03 6.98 3.23
N LEU A 418 -16.82 7.16 2.70
CA LEU A 418 -16.39 6.46 1.52
C LEU A 418 -15.97 5.04 1.89
N SER A 419 -15.59 4.78 3.16
CA SER A 419 -14.90 3.54 3.58
C SER A 419 -15.75 2.27 3.41
N SER A 420 -17.08 2.41 3.32
CA SER A 420 -18.00 1.30 3.04
C SER A 420 -18.04 0.86 1.57
N ASP A 421 -17.49 1.64 0.64
CA ASP A 421 -17.43 1.27 -0.78
C ASP A 421 -16.36 0.20 -1.01
N THR A 422 -16.79 -1.06 -1.08
CA THR A 422 -15.94 -2.21 -1.36
C THR A 422 -15.70 -2.47 -2.84
N SER A 423 -16.37 -1.74 -3.75
CA SER A 423 -16.22 -1.96 -5.21
C SER A 423 -14.78 -1.72 -5.67
N ARG A 424 -14.02 -0.86 -4.98
CA ARG A 424 -12.59 -0.63 -5.23
C ARG A 424 -11.71 -1.87 -5.08
N TYR A 425 -12.21 -2.93 -4.45
CA TYR A 425 -11.48 -4.16 -4.24
C TYR A 425 -11.90 -5.25 -5.22
N GLU A 426 -13.06 -5.13 -5.84
CA GLU A 426 -13.56 -6.17 -6.74
C GLU A 426 -12.66 -6.26 -7.98
N ASN A 427 -12.20 -7.48 -8.28
CA ASN A 427 -11.43 -7.76 -9.49
C ASN A 427 -10.19 -6.86 -9.67
N ILE A 428 -9.52 -6.51 -8.57
CA ILE A 428 -8.31 -5.68 -8.63
C ILE A 428 -7.06 -6.45 -9.01
N VAL A 429 -7.08 -7.79 -8.92
CA VAL A 429 -5.94 -8.66 -9.23
C VAL A 429 -6.28 -9.53 -10.44
N ASP A 430 -5.52 -9.38 -11.52
CA ASP A 430 -5.64 -10.18 -12.74
C ASP A 430 -5.11 -11.62 -12.54
N LYS A 431 -5.22 -12.46 -13.58
CA LYS A 431 -4.74 -13.84 -13.52
C LYS A 431 -3.23 -13.98 -13.26
N TYR A 432 -2.42 -12.95 -13.50
CA TYR A 432 -0.98 -12.93 -13.26
C TYR A 432 -0.61 -12.31 -11.91
N GLY A 433 -1.58 -11.87 -11.11
CA GLY A 433 -1.33 -11.23 -9.81
C GLY A 433 -1.09 -9.73 -9.89
N GLN A 434 -1.33 -9.10 -11.05
CA GLN A 434 -1.08 -7.68 -11.31
C GLN A 434 -2.33 -6.85 -11.09
N PHE A 435 -2.14 -5.56 -10.81
CA PHE A 435 -3.27 -4.63 -10.69
C PHE A 435 -3.97 -4.41 -12.03
N THR A 436 -5.30 -4.51 -12.02
CA THR A 436 -6.14 -4.39 -13.23
C THR A 436 -6.43 -2.95 -13.62
N GLY A 437 -6.33 -1.99 -12.68
CA GLY A 437 -6.79 -0.62 -12.86
C GLY A 437 -5.75 0.39 -13.35
N ASP A 438 -4.54 -0.04 -13.72
CA ASP A 438 -3.48 0.87 -14.23
C ASP A 438 -2.57 0.17 -15.24
N GLU A 439 -1.76 0.93 -15.96
CA GLU A 439 -0.84 0.46 -17.01
C GLU A 439 0.60 0.91 -16.74
N TRP A 440 1.57 0.02 -16.98
CA TRP A 440 3.01 0.31 -16.81
C TRP A 440 3.84 -0.56 -17.75
N GLU A 441 5.11 -0.21 -17.92
CA GLU A 441 6.00 -0.81 -18.94
C GLU A 441 6.21 -2.32 -18.76
N GLU A 442 6.37 -2.79 -17.52
CA GLU A 442 6.61 -4.20 -17.22
C GLU A 442 5.34 -5.08 -17.11
N LYS A 443 4.15 -4.54 -17.40
CA LYS A 443 2.89 -5.28 -17.27
C LYS A 443 2.79 -6.39 -18.32
N ILE A 444 2.37 -7.58 -17.89
CA ILE A 444 2.15 -8.76 -18.74
C ILE A 444 0.67 -8.87 -19.11
N TYR A 445 0.37 -9.08 -20.39
CA TYR A 445 -1.00 -9.20 -20.89
C TYR A 445 -1.37 -10.62 -21.32
N SER A 446 -0.38 -11.44 -21.68
CA SER A 446 -0.62 -12.74 -22.29
C SER A 446 0.30 -13.86 -21.79
N ASP A 447 -0.19 -15.11 -21.85
CA ASP A 447 0.63 -16.28 -21.56
C ASP A 447 1.76 -16.38 -22.60
N GLU A 448 1.49 -15.96 -23.85
CA GLU A 448 2.43 -15.88 -24.96
C GLU A 448 3.62 -14.94 -24.65
N GLU A 449 3.37 -13.79 -24.03
CA GLU A 449 4.43 -12.88 -23.56
C GLU A 449 5.32 -13.57 -22.51
N LEU A 450 4.72 -14.22 -21.51
CA LEU A 450 5.47 -15.00 -20.52
C LEU A 450 6.27 -16.12 -21.20
N ARG A 451 5.68 -16.86 -22.16
CA ARG A 451 6.39 -17.90 -22.91
C ARG A 451 7.56 -17.36 -23.70
N ALA A 452 7.38 -16.20 -24.34
CA ALA A 452 8.43 -15.55 -25.11
C ALA A 452 9.59 -15.12 -24.20
N ALA A 453 9.29 -14.57 -23.02
CA ALA A 453 10.29 -14.25 -22.00
C ALA A 453 11.00 -15.51 -21.48
N GLY A 454 10.25 -16.55 -21.11
CA GLY A 454 10.78 -17.83 -20.65
C GLY A 454 11.70 -18.51 -21.65
N LYS A 455 11.35 -18.48 -22.95
CA LYS A 455 12.22 -19.02 -24.01
C LYS A 455 13.55 -18.28 -24.11
N LYS A 456 13.56 -16.96 -23.93
CA LYS A 456 14.79 -16.15 -23.92
C LYS A 456 15.66 -16.50 -22.71
N GLU A 457 15.06 -16.66 -21.54
CA GLU A 457 15.77 -17.02 -20.31
C GLU A 457 16.35 -18.44 -20.39
N LEU A 458 15.56 -19.44 -20.80
CA LEU A 458 16.02 -20.81 -21.01
C LEU A 458 17.20 -20.88 -21.98
N ALA A 459 17.17 -20.08 -23.06
CA ALA A 459 18.28 -20.01 -24.00
C ALA A 459 19.55 -19.37 -23.40
N ASN A 460 19.44 -18.67 -22.28
CA ASN A 460 20.54 -17.94 -21.63
C ASN A 460 21.04 -18.59 -20.34
N ILE A 461 20.36 -19.62 -19.80
CA ILE A 461 20.80 -20.32 -18.59
C ILE A 461 22.24 -20.82 -18.73
N GLY A 462 23.06 -20.53 -17.71
CA GLY A 462 24.46 -20.91 -17.61
C GLY A 462 25.40 -20.06 -18.46
N LYS A 463 24.91 -19.04 -19.17
CA LYS A 463 25.74 -18.15 -19.99
C LYS A 463 26.23 -16.91 -19.25
N ALA A 464 25.59 -16.54 -18.14
CA ALA A 464 26.04 -15.44 -17.30
C ALA A 464 27.45 -15.74 -16.77
N LYS A 465 28.35 -14.76 -16.90
CA LYS A 465 29.74 -14.87 -16.43
C LYS A 465 29.94 -13.90 -15.27
N PRO A 466 30.67 -14.29 -14.21
CA PRO A 466 31.11 -13.34 -13.20
C PRO A 466 31.87 -12.19 -13.85
N LEU A 467 31.82 -11.01 -13.21
CA LEU A 467 32.65 -9.88 -13.59
C LEU A 467 34.13 -10.31 -13.61
N SER A 468 34.91 -9.77 -14.55
CA SER A 468 36.26 -10.29 -14.87
C SER A 468 37.26 -10.18 -13.72
N ASP A 469 37.02 -9.28 -12.78
CA ASP A 469 37.83 -9.01 -11.59
C ASP A 469 37.33 -9.78 -10.35
N ARG A 470 36.61 -10.90 -10.54
CA ARG A 470 36.09 -11.75 -9.45
C ARG A 470 36.92 -13.03 -9.27
N CYS A 471 37.26 -13.34 -8.02
CA CYS A 471 37.70 -14.68 -7.59
C CYS A 471 36.52 -15.67 -7.63
N THR A 472 36.81 -16.97 -7.44
CA THR A 472 35.79 -18.03 -7.51
C THR A 472 34.57 -17.73 -6.64
N TYR A 473 34.78 -17.20 -5.43
CA TYR A 473 33.71 -16.94 -4.47
C TYR A 473 33.14 -15.52 -4.54
N GLY A 474 33.51 -14.72 -5.55
CA GLY A 474 33.06 -13.34 -5.74
C GLY A 474 33.97 -12.27 -5.12
N GLY A 475 35.09 -12.64 -4.50
CA GLY A 475 36.11 -11.71 -3.98
C GLY A 475 36.85 -10.95 -5.10
N TRP A 476 37.62 -9.94 -4.75
CA TRP A 476 38.35 -9.12 -5.72
C TRP A 476 39.65 -9.78 -6.17
N SER A 477 39.76 -10.13 -7.46
CA SER A 477 40.92 -10.86 -8.00
C SER A 477 42.13 -9.98 -8.32
N GLU A 478 41.92 -8.68 -8.56
CA GLU A 478 42.99 -7.72 -8.84
C GLU A 478 43.67 -7.20 -7.56
N GLY A 479 43.06 -7.41 -6.40
CA GLY A 479 43.58 -6.99 -5.11
C GLY A 479 44.66 -7.90 -4.51
N SER A 480 45.35 -7.40 -3.48
CA SER A 480 46.29 -8.21 -2.69
C SER A 480 45.57 -9.39 -2.01
N LYS A 481 46.07 -10.61 -2.21
CA LYS A 481 45.58 -11.79 -1.48
C LYS A 481 46.02 -11.79 -0.02
N LEU A 482 45.10 -12.16 0.84
CA LEU A 482 45.27 -12.39 2.28
C LEU A 482 45.36 -13.91 2.54
N GLU A 483 45.47 -14.31 3.81
CA GLU A 483 45.49 -15.73 4.17
C GLU A 483 44.19 -16.44 3.75
N ALA A 484 44.34 -17.53 2.98
CA ALA A 484 43.26 -18.38 2.51
C ALA A 484 43.00 -19.52 3.50
N THR A 485 41.91 -19.45 4.25
CA THR A 485 41.56 -20.45 5.29
C THR A 485 40.60 -21.53 4.79
N GLY A 486 40.12 -21.43 3.55
CA GLY A 486 39.07 -22.30 3.00
C GLY A 486 37.65 -21.91 3.42
N PHE A 487 37.47 -20.85 4.22
CA PHE A 487 36.17 -20.33 4.65
C PHE A 487 36.15 -18.81 4.63
N PHE A 488 34.96 -18.23 4.56
CA PHE A 488 34.80 -16.79 4.75
C PHE A 488 35.23 -16.37 6.16
N ARG A 489 35.99 -15.28 6.25
CA ARG A 489 36.44 -14.70 7.52
C ARG A 489 36.44 -13.17 7.46
N THR A 490 36.74 -12.52 8.58
CA THR A 490 36.84 -11.06 8.65
C THR A 490 38.31 -10.64 8.81
N GLU A 491 38.69 -9.51 8.23
CA GLU A 491 40.00 -8.90 8.44
C GLU A 491 39.90 -7.38 8.35
N LYS A 492 40.73 -6.67 9.14
CA LYS A 492 40.87 -5.23 9.04
C LYS A 492 42.16 -4.91 8.29
N VAL A 493 42.05 -4.33 7.10
CA VAL A 493 43.16 -4.01 6.20
C VAL A 493 43.19 -2.49 6.03
N ASP A 494 44.33 -1.86 6.31
CA ASP A 494 44.54 -0.41 6.17
C ASP A 494 43.46 0.44 6.87
N GLY A 495 43.06 0.02 8.07
CA GLY A 495 42.04 0.69 8.87
C GLY A 495 40.59 0.41 8.44
N GLN A 496 40.38 -0.39 7.39
CA GLN A 496 39.07 -0.73 6.84
C GLN A 496 38.75 -2.21 7.07
N TRP A 497 37.56 -2.50 7.58
CA TRP A 497 37.04 -3.86 7.65
C TRP A 497 36.66 -4.37 6.26
N THR A 498 36.96 -5.64 6.00
CA THR A 498 36.55 -6.42 4.82
C THR A 498 36.24 -7.85 5.25
N LEU A 499 35.42 -8.55 4.45
CA LEU A 499 35.43 -10.01 4.49
C LEU A 499 36.60 -10.52 3.63
N VAL A 500 37.01 -11.76 3.89
CA VAL A 500 37.99 -12.46 3.08
C VAL A 500 37.34 -13.76 2.63
N ASP A 501 37.35 -14.01 1.33
CA ASP A 501 36.79 -15.22 0.76
C ASP A 501 37.68 -16.45 1.05
N PRO A 502 37.20 -17.68 0.80
CA PRO A 502 37.96 -18.92 1.04
C PRO A 502 39.34 -18.99 0.37
N GLN A 503 39.58 -18.21 -0.70
CA GLN A 503 40.82 -18.15 -1.47
C GLN A 503 41.72 -16.95 -1.07
N GLY A 504 41.35 -16.22 -0.02
CA GLY A 504 42.12 -15.08 0.47
C GLY A 504 41.82 -13.77 -0.28
N CYS A 505 40.83 -13.72 -1.16
CA CYS A 505 40.49 -12.48 -1.86
C CYS A 505 39.63 -11.58 -0.96
N LYS A 506 39.88 -10.27 -0.98
CA LYS A 506 39.04 -9.28 -0.26
C LYS A 506 37.61 -9.36 -0.79
N PHE A 507 36.64 -9.32 0.09
CA PHE A 507 35.24 -9.58 -0.22
C PHE A 507 34.33 -8.51 0.39
N PHE A 508 33.28 -8.18 -0.35
CA PHE A 508 32.24 -7.24 0.03
C PHE A 508 30.88 -7.81 -0.37
N MET A 509 29.93 -7.84 0.56
CA MET A 509 28.63 -8.49 0.38
C MET A 509 27.67 -7.55 -0.35
N THR A 510 27.22 -7.93 -1.53
CA THR A 510 26.12 -7.30 -2.24
C THR A 510 25.16 -8.37 -2.72
N GLY A 511 23.86 -8.14 -2.55
CA GLY A 511 22.86 -9.16 -2.85
C GLY A 511 21.45 -8.75 -2.50
N LEU A 512 20.52 -9.67 -2.76
CA LEU A 512 19.11 -9.52 -2.46
C LEU A 512 18.70 -10.48 -1.35
N ALA A 513 17.92 -9.99 -0.38
CA ALA A 513 17.26 -10.80 0.61
C ALA A 513 15.93 -11.38 0.07
N ASN A 514 15.40 -12.37 0.78
CA ASN A 514 14.14 -13.05 0.49
C ASN A 514 14.05 -13.69 -0.90
N ILE A 515 15.08 -14.43 -1.30
CA ILE A 515 15.11 -15.22 -2.53
C ILE A 515 14.37 -16.55 -2.28
N ARG A 516 13.05 -16.49 -2.12
CA ARG A 516 12.19 -17.66 -1.87
C ARG A 516 10.74 -17.41 -2.29
N MET A 517 9.98 -18.50 -2.41
CA MET A 517 8.54 -18.47 -2.74
C MET A 517 7.63 -18.27 -1.51
N ALA A 518 8.18 -18.32 -0.29
CA ALA A 518 7.37 -18.40 0.93
C ALA A 518 6.54 -17.14 1.20
N ASP A 519 7.01 -15.96 0.77
CA ASP A 519 6.33 -14.67 1.00
C ASP A 519 5.61 -14.14 -0.25
N THR A 520 5.58 -14.90 -1.34
CA THR A 520 4.89 -14.51 -2.58
C THR A 520 3.40 -14.85 -2.56
N VAL A 521 2.89 -15.39 -1.46
CA VAL A 521 1.52 -15.86 -1.29
C VAL A 521 0.61 -14.77 -0.73
N THR A 522 -0.63 -14.71 -1.20
CA THR A 522 -1.69 -13.79 -0.72
C THR A 522 -2.93 -14.58 -0.29
N ILE A 523 -3.67 -14.07 0.71
CA ILE A 523 -4.89 -14.70 1.24
C ILE A 523 -6.02 -14.62 0.21
N THR A 524 -6.63 -15.77 -0.11
CA THR A 524 -7.72 -15.89 -1.10
C THR A 524 -9.11 -15.59 -0.52
N GLY A 525 -9.23 -15.58 0.82
CA GLY A 525 -10.50 -15.44 1.53
C GLY A 525 -11.21 -16.75 1.84
N VAL A 526 -10.69 -17.88 1.36
CA VAL A 526 -11.23 -19.24 1.60
C VAL A 526 -10.55 -19.88 2.81
N ASP A 527 -11.30 -20.67 3.58
CA ASP A 527 -10.78 -21.61 4.59
C ASP A 527 -11.45 -22.98 4.42
N PHE A 528 -10.93 -24.00 5.10
CA PHE A 528 -11.40 -25.38 5.01
C PHE A 528 -11.73 -25.94 6.40
N ASP A 529 -12.69 -26.87 6.45
CA ASP A 529 -12.91 -27.69 7.64
C ASP A 529 -11.77 -28.72 7.81
N ASP A 530 -11.29 -29.29 6.69
CA ASP A 530 -10.07 -30.12 6.62
C ASP A 530 -9.09 -29.57 5.59
N VAL A 531 -8.00 -28.97 6.07
CA VAL A 531 -6.95 -28.36 5.25
C VAL A 531 -6.21 -29.39 4.38
N SER A 532 -6.09 -30.64 4.84
CA SER A 532 -5.30 -31.67 4.17
C SER A 532 -5.98 -32.19 2.91
N THR A 533 -7.31 -32.27 2.92
CA THR A 533 -8.15 -32.71 1.80
C THR A 533 -8.79 -31.54 1.06
N ARG A 534 -8.72 -30.32 1.62
CA ARG A 534 -9.46 -29.12 1.20
C ARG A 534 -10.98 -29.31 1.22
N GLU A 535 -11.47 -30.23 2.05
CA GLU A 535 -12.89 -30.49 2.20
C GLU A 535 -13.57 -29.41 3.06
N GLY A 536 -14.84 -29.12 2.77
CA GLY A 536 -15.62 -28.13 3.51
C GLY A 536 -15.18 -26.68 3.26
N ALA A 537 -14.74 -26.36 2.04
CA ALA A 537 -14.35 -25.01 1.64
C ALA A 537 -15.44 -23.97 1.95
N LYS A 538 -15.05 -22.87 2.61
CA LYS A 538 -15.92 -21.76 2.99
C LYS A 538 -15.24 -20.43 2.68
N VAL A 539 -15.98 -19.51 2.09
CA VAL A 539 -15.52 -18.11 1.94
C VAL A 539 -15.66 -17.43 3.30
N HIS A 540 -14.55 -17.33 4.04
CA HIS A 540 -14.49 -16.65 5.33
C HIS A 540 -14.39 -15.13 5.21
N SER A 541 -13.84 -14.64 4.10
CA SER A 541 -13.77 -13.22 3.80
C SER A 541 -14.20 -12.98 2.35
N GLU A 542 -15.45 -12.56 2.16
CA GLU A 542 -16.00 -12.22 0.84
C GLU A 542 -15.20 -11.11 0.18
N LEU A 543 -14.76 -10.11 0.94
CA LEU A 543 -13.93 -9.02 0.41
C LEU A 543 -12.61 -9.53 -0.17
N ARG A 544 -11.93 -10.44 0.53
CA ARG A 544 -10.67 -11.01 0.02
C ARG A 544 -10.92 -11.81 -1.25
N ASN A 545 -11.98 -12.61 -1.25
CA ASN A 545 -12.30 -13.46 -2.37
C ASN A 545 -12.70 -12.67 -3.61
N SER A 546 -13.39 -11.54 -3.45
CA SER A 546 -13.77 -10.67 -4.56
C SER A 546 -12.60 -9.94 -5.21
N MET A 547 -11.40 -9.94 -4.62
CA MET A 547 -10.23 -9.25 -5.18
C MET A 547 -9.67 -9.84 -6.45
N PHE A 548 -9.97 -11.11 -6.73
CA PHE A 548 -9.29 -11.85 -7.77
C PHE A 548 -10.24 -12.07 -8.95
N GLU A 549 -9.88 -11.53 -10.12
CA GLU A 549 -10.57 -11.86 -11.38
C GLU A 549 -10.49 -13.35 -11.70
N TRP A 550 -9.41 -13.97 -11.23
CA TRP A 550 -9.09 -15.35 -11.50
C TRP A 550 -8.36 -15.99 -10.32
N LEU A 551 -8.83 -17.19 -9.99
CA LEU A 551 -8.16 -18.18 -9.16
C LEU A 551 -8.39 -19.55 -9.84
N PRO A 552 -7.40 -20.45 -9.88
CA PRO A 552 -7.58 -21.72 -10.57
C PRO A 552 -8.55 -22.63 -9.83
N GLU A 553 -9.35 -23.38 -10.58
CA GLU A 553 -10.08 -24.54 -10.07
C GLU A 553 -9.08 -25.57 -9.51
N TYR A 554 -9.47 -26.36 -8.49
CA TYR A 554 -8.57 -27.34 -7.89
C TYR A 554 -8.16 -28.50 -8.82
N SER A 555 -8.82 -28.63 -9.98
CA SER A 555 -8.43 -29.58 -11.04
C SER A 555 -7.45 -28.99 -12.05
N ASP A 556 -7.26 -27.67 -12.06
CA ASP A 556 -6.30 -26.98 -12.93
C ASP A 556 -4.85 -27.27 -12.46
N PRO A 557 -3.89 -27.54 -13.36
CA PRO A 557 -2.48 -27.70 -12.99
C PRO A 557 -1.90 -26.53 -12.16
N LEU A 558 -2.36 -25.29 -12.37
CA LEU A 558 -1.91 -24.13 -11.61
C LEU A 558 -2.40 -24.12 -10.15
N SER A 559 -3.34 -25.01 -9.78
CA SER A 559 -3.77 -25.19 -8.39
C SER A 559 -2.63 -25.68 -7.46
N GLU A 560 -1.52 -26.19 -8.01
CA GLU A 560 -0.31 -26.49 -7.25
C GLU A 560 0.34 -25.26 -6.60
N ALA A 561 -0.02 -24.04 -7.04
CA ALA A 561 0.43 -22.78 -6.46
C ALA A 561 -0.41 -22.33 -5.24
N TYR A 562 -1.47 -23.05 -4.88
CA TYR A 562 -2.13 -22.88 -3.58
C TYR A 562 -1.28 -23.42 -2.43
N SER A 563 -1.46 -22.81 -1.26
CA SER A 563 -0.96 -23.29 0.02
C SER A 563 -1.94 -22.90 1.14
N TYR A 564 -1.52 -23.04 2.39
CA TYR A 564 -2.32 -22.67 3.54
C TYR A 564 -1.49 -21.93 4.58
N ALA A 565 -1.97 -20.77 5.00
CA ALA A 565 -1.39 -20.03 6.12
C ALA A 565 -2.11 -20.43 7.41
N GLY A 566 -1.45 -21.25 8.24
CA GLY A 566 -1.97 -21.63 9.56
C GLY A 566 -1.98 -20.49 10.58
N TYR A 567 -1.28 -19.39 10.29
CA TYR A 567 -1.23 -18.20 11.11
C TYR A 567 -0.94 -16.97 10.24
N VAL A 568 -1.66 -15.88 10.51
CA VAL A 568 -1.48 -14.54 9.92
C VAL A 568 -1.26 -13.57 11.07
N HIS A 569 -0.12 -12.85 11.04
CA HIS A 569 0.24 -11.87 12.06
C HIS A 569 -0.78 -10.70 12.08
N SER A 570 -1.02 -10.10 10.91
CA SER A 570 -2.02 -9.05 10.72
C SER A 570 -2.69 -9.18 9.35
N GLY A 571 -4.01 -9.12 9.29
CA GLY A 571 -4.74 -9.26 8.03
C GLY A 571 -6.25 -9.41 8.22
N ALA A 572 -6.95 -9.63 7.11
CA ALA A 572 -8.40 -9.82 7.08
C ALA A 572 -8.89 -11.06 7.85
N VAL A 573 -8.04 -12.08 7.92
CA VAL A 573 -8.28 -13.36 8.58
C VAL A 573 -7.06 -13.74 9.43
N LYS A 574 -7.22 -14.69 10.35
CA LYS A 574 -6.13 -15.20 11.21
C LYS A 574 -5.40 -16.42 10.64
N LYS A 575 -5.99 -17.05 9.64
CA LYS A 575 -5.50 -18.21 8.90
C LYS A 575 -6.37 -18.35 7.63
N GLY A 576 -5.94 -19.15 6.67
CA GLY A 576 -6.74 -19.47 5.50
C GLY A 576 -5.91 -19.95 4.32
N GLU A 577 -6.59 -20.26 3.23
CA GLU A 577 -5.97 -20.55 1.95
C GLU A 577 -5.21 -19.33 1.42
N VAL A 578 -4.06 -19.62 0.82
CA VAL A 578 -3.24 -18.63 0.14
C VAL A 578 -2.87 -19.11 -1.26
N TYR A 579 -2.63 -18.17 -2.17
CA TYR A 579 -2.20 -18.46 -3.54
C TYR A 579 -0.95 -17.66 -3.92
N SER A 580 -0.01 -18.29 -4.63
CA SER A 580 1.18 -17.64 -5.17
C SER A 580 1.05 -17.38 -6.66
N PHE A 581 0.69 -16.16 -7.04
CA PHE A 581 0.68 -15.74 -8.45
C PHE A 581 2.08 -15.81 -9.07
N TYR A 582 3.12 -15.45 -8.31
CA TYR A 582 4.50 -15.54 -8.80
C TYR A 582 4.89 -16.97 -9.17
N LEU A 583 4.57 -17.96 -8.33
CA LEU A 583 4.84 -19.37 -8.64
C LEU A 583 4.01 -19.85 -9.84
N ALA A 584 2.73 -19.48 -9.91
CA ALA A 584 1.89 -19.77 -11.06
C ALA A 584 2.45 -19.16 -12.35
N ASN A 585 3.01 -17.94 -12.27
CA ASN A 585 3.67 -17.28 -13.39
C ASN A 585 4.96 -18.00 -13.79
N GLN A 586 5.74 -18.56 -12.86
CA GLN A 586 6.88 -19.42 -13.23
C GLN A 586 6.42 -20.67 -14.00
N MET A 587 5.34 -21.32 -13.54
CA MET A 587 4.75 -22.47 -14.23
C MET A 587 4.24 -22.09 -15.62
N ARG A 588 3.56 -20.94 -15.76
CA ARG A 588 3.14 -20.39 -17.05
C ARG A 588 4.34 -20.08 -17.94
N LYS A 589 5.32 -19.33 -17.45
CA LYS A 589 6.49 -18.84 -18.20
C LYS A 589 7.23 -19.96 -18.92
N TYR A 590 7.42 -21.09 -18.26
CA TYR A 590 8.15 -22.24 -18.83
C TYR A 590 7.24 -23.37 -19.32
N GLY A 591 6.00 -23.48 -18.82
CA GLY A 591 5.01 -24.53 -19.18
C GLY A 591 5.39 -25.90 -18.72
N VAL A 592 5.76 -25.94 -17.46
CA VAL A 592 6.30 -27.11 -16.83
C VAL A 592 5.61 -27.27 -15.48
N SER A 593 5.84 -28.41 -14.84
CA SER A 593 5.37 -28.65 -13.47
C SER A 593 5.94 -27.63 -12.48
N LYS A 594 5.33 -27.52 -11.30
CA LYS A 594 5.81 -26.67 -10.21
C LYS A 594 7.28 -26.92 -9.84
N GLU A 595 7.68 -28.19 -9.73
CA GLU A 595 9.03 -28.56 -9.32
C GLU A 595 10.07 -28.25 -10.41
N GLU A 596 9.72 -28.47 -11.68
CA GLU A 596 10.58 -28.08 -12.79
C GLU A 596 10.67 -26.55 -12.92
N ALA A 597 9.57 -25.83 -12.72
CA ALA A 597 9.56 -24.36 -12.71
C ALA A 597 10.47 -23.79 -11.61
N LYS A 598 10.46 -24.38 -10.41
CA LYS A 598 11.37 -24.02 -9.32
C LYS A 598 12.84 -24.30 -9.66
N SER A 599 13.12 -25.42 -10.33
CA SER A 599 14.49 -25.74 -10.76
C SER A 599 14.99 -24.72 -11.78
N ILE A 600 14.17 -24.37 -12.78
CA ILE A 600 14.52 -23.37 -13.78
C ILE A 600 14.67 -21.99 -13.12
N TRP A 601 13.75 -21.62 -12.23
CA TRP A 601 13.81 -20.37 -11.47
C TRP A 601 15.10 -20.24 -10.66
N LYS A 602 15.58 -21.32 -10.03
CA LYS A 602 16.87 -21.35 -9.33
C LYS A 602 18.00 -20.98 -10.29
N ASP A 603 18.08 -21.63 -11.44
CA ASP A 603 19.17 -21.41 -12.41
C ASP A 603 19.13 -20.00 -13.02
N VAL A 604 17.95 -19.52 -13.39
CA VAL A 604 17.74 -18.16 -13.90
C VAL A 604 18.09 -17.12 -12.84
N THR A 605 17.72 -17.37 -11.58
CA THR A 605 18.05 -16.47 -10.48
C THR A 605 19.57 -16.42 -10.25
N LEU A 606 20.27 -17.57 -10.25
CA LEU A 606 21.74 -17.59 -10.14
C LEU A 606 22.41 -16.85 -11.30
N ASP A 607 21.88 -16.97 -12.52
CA ASP A 607 22.34 -16.21 -13.69
C ASP A 607 22.12 -14.70 -13.52
N ARG A 608 20.94 -14.27 -13.05
CA ARG A 608 20.65 -12.85 -12.78
C ARG A 608 21.59 -12.27 -11.74
N MET A 609 21.81 -12.97 -10.62
CA MET A 609 22.74 -12.53 -9.58
C MET A 609 24.17 -12.39 -10.12
N THR A 610 24.58 -13.34 -10.97
CA THR A 610 25.89 -13.30 -11.64
C THR A 610 25.98 -12.11 -12.60
N ASP A 611 24.98 -11.89 -13.47
CA ASP A 611 24.99 -10.82 -14.48
C ASP A 611 24.89 -9.42 -13.86
N TRP A 612 24.09 -9.26 -12.80
CA TRP A 612 24.01 -8.03 -12.01
C TRP A 612 25.25 -7.80 -11.13
N GLY A 613 26.20 -8.74 -11.10
CA GLY A 613 27.47 -8.62 -10.38
C GLY A 613 27.35 -8.78 -8.86
N PHE A 614 26.22 -9.29 -8.35
CA PHE A 614 26.03 -9.56 -6.93
C PHE A 614 27.00 -10.64 -6.45
N THR A 615 27.55 -10.46 -5.26
CA THR A 615 28.49 -11.43 -4.67
C THR A 615 27.80 -12.44 -3.76
N THR A 616 26.57 -12.14 -3.32
CA THR A 616 25.85 -12.92 -2.31
C THR A 616 24.38 -13.13 -2.65
N LEU A 617 23.86 -14.32 -2.32
CA LEU A 617 22.45 -14.56 -2.08
C LEU A 617 22.17 -14.19 -0.62
N GLY A 618 21.36 -13.15 -0.42
CA GLY A 618 21.14 -12.54 0.89
C GLY A 618 20.33 -13.41 1.84
N ASN A 619 20.02 -12.84 3.01
CA ASN A 619 19.21 -13.51 4.03
C ASN A 619 17.87 -14.03 3.50
N TRP A 620 17.32 -15.09 4.11
CA TRP A 620 16.09 -15.77 3.68
C TRP A 620 16.10 -16.31 2.24
N THR A 621 17.28 -16.66 1.73
CA THR A 621 17.41 -17.49 0.53
C THR A 621 16.86 -18.90 0.77
N ASP A 622 16.13 -19.42 -0.22
CA ASP A 622 15.58 -20.78 -0.19
C ASP A 622 16.71 -21.84 -0.16
N PRO A 623 16.62 -22.89 0.67
CA PRO A 623 17.62 -23.96 0.71
C PRO A 623 17.90 -24.64 -0.64
N ILE A 624 17.02 -24.55 -1.64
CA ILE A 624 17.34 -25.08 -2.99
C ILE A 624 18.60 -24.44 -3.60
N PHE A 625 19.00 -23.23 -3.17
CA PHE A 625 20.20 -22.55 -3.65
C PHE A 625 21.48 -22.97 -2.91
N PHE A 626 21.37 -23.61 -1.76
CA PHE A 626 22.54 -23.99 -0.95
C PHE A 626 23.36 -25.06 -1.66
N GLY A 627 24.68 -24.91 -1.65
CA GLY A 627 25.58 -25.77 -2.41
C GLY A 627 25.47 -25.62 -3.94
N SER A 628 24.98 -24.48 -4.45
CA SER A 628 24.96 -24.20 -5.90
C SER A 628 26.34 -24.00 -6.52
N GLU A 629 27.37 -23.72 -5.70
CA GLU A 629 28.75 -23.49 -6.10
C GLU A 629 28.92 -22.37 -7.16
N ARG A 630 28.04 -21.37 -7.14
CA ARG A 630 28.02 -20.27 -8.10
C ARG A 630 28.05 -18.89 -7.46
N VAL A 631 27.22 -18.67 -6.44
CA VAL A 631 27.13 -17.42 -5.70
C VAL A 631 27.18 -17.76 -4.22
N ALA A 632 27.99 -17.03 -3.44
CA ALA A 632 28.07 -17.23 -2.01
C ALA A 632 26.72 -16.91 -1.34
N TYR A 633 26.42 -17.49 -0.18
CA TYR A 633 25.10 -17.33 0.43
C TYR A 633 25.16 -17.26 1.95
N GLU A 634 24.09 -16.75 2.55
CA GLU A 634 23.88 -16.80 4.00
C GLU A 634 22.79 -17.80 4.38
N ALA A 635 23.00 -18.46 5.52
CA ALA A 635 21.98 -19.23 6.19
C ALA A 635 21.25 -18.39 7.25
N HIS A 636 20.10 -18.88 7.71
CA HIS A 636 19.35 -18.23 8.77
C HIS A 636 18.65 -19.22 9.70
N GLY A 637 18.50 -18.83 10.96
CA GLY A 637 17.77 -19.57 11.98
C GLY A 637 16.87 -18.68 12.81
N TRP A 638 15.77 -19.24 13.31
CA TRP A 638 14.85 -18.58 14.22
C TRP A 638 14.77 -19.39 15.51
N ILE A 639 14.95 -18.75 16.65
CA ILE A 639 14.86 -19.43 17.94
C ILE A 639 13.37 -19.54 18.32
N ARG A 640 12.87 -20.78 18.32
CA ARG A 640 11.49 -21.13 18.69
C ARG A 640 11.50 -22.10 19.87
N GLY A 641 10.37 -22.19 20.56
CA GLY A 641 10.20 -23.09 21.71
C GLY A 641 9.62 -22.37 22.93
N ASP A 642 9.37 -23.18 23.96
CA ASP A 642 8.57 -22.83 25.14
C ASP A 642 9.37 -22.18 26.28
N HIS A 643 10.64 -21.83 26.03
CA HIS A 643 11.42 -21.05 26.99
C HIS A 643 10.71 -19.74 27.36
N LYS A 644 10.97 -19.25 28.56
CA LYS A 644 10.35 -18.03 29.07
C LYS A 644 10.71 -16.81 28.20
N ARG A 645 9.83 -15.81 28.25
CA ARG A 645 9.94 -14.57 27.49
C ARG A 645 9.84 -13.36 28.42
N ILE A 646 10.41 -12.24 28.00
CA ILE A 646 10.26 -10.94 28.65
C ILE A 646 9.39 -10.08 27.72
N SER A 647 8.24 -9.64 28.20
CA SER A 647 7.38 -8.72 27.44
C SER A 647 7.64 -7.28 27.87
N THR A 648 7.77 -6.39 26.90
CA THR A 648 7.89 -4.94 27.17
C THR A 648 6.55 -4.22 27.14
N GLY A 649 5.52 -4.85 26.59
CA GLY A 649 4.26 -4.20 26.22
C GLY A 649 4.32 -3.43 24.89
N ASN A 650 5.49 -3.37 24.24
CA ASN A 650 5.73 -2.79 22.92
C ASN A 650 6.49 -3.79 22.03
N ASP A 651 5.97 -5.01 21.97
CA ASP A 651 6.65 -6.16 21.37
C ASP A 651 6.09 -6.43 19.96
N TYR A 652 6.49 -5.62 18.96
CA TYR A 652 5.91 -5.66 17.61
C TYR A 652 5.84 -7.07 17.00
N TRP A 653 6.97 -7.80 16.95
CA TRP A 653 7.01 -9.18 16.45
C TRP A 653 6.70 -10.24 17.52
N GLY A 654 6.70 -9.85 18.79
CA GLY A 654 6.45 -10.71 19.94
C GLY A 654 7.47 -10.52 21.06
N PRO A 655 7.17 -11.03 22.28
CA PRO A 655 8.03 -10.89 23.45
C PRO A 655 9.44 -11.47 23.23
N ILE A 656 10.46 -10.86 23.84
CA ILE A 656 11.86 -11.30 23.67
C ILE A 656 12.14 -12.57 24.45
N HIS A 657 13.08 -13.38 23.96
CA HIS A 657 13.67 -14.50 24.70
C HIS A 657 14.18 -14.07 26.09
N ASP A 658 13.90 -14.85 27.14
CA ASP A 658 14.62 -14.75 28.41
C ASP A 658 15.88 -15.64 28.31
N PRO A 659 17.08 -15.07 28.06
CA PRO A 659 18.26 -15.87 27.76
C PRO A 659 18.87 -16.52 29.00
N PHE A 660 18.34 -16.23 30.20
CA PHE A 660 18.74 -16.86 31.45
C PHE A 660 17.91 -18.10 31.77
N ASP A 661 16.84 -18.37 31.01
CA ASP A 661 16.12 -19.64 31.08
C ASP A 661 17.01 -20.77 30.53
N PRO A 662 17.27 -21.85 31.29
CA PRO A 662 17.97 -23.02 30.76
C PRO A 662 17.34 -23.58 29.47
N GLU A 663 16.02 -23.48 29.31
CA GLU A 663 15.32 -23.95 28.11
C GLU A 663 15.61 -23.10 26.86
N PHE A 664 16.06 -21.85 27.04
CA PHE A 664 16.52 -21.02 25.92
C PHE A 664 17.72 -21.66 25.22
N LYS A 665 18.62 -22.29 25.98
CA LYS A 665 19.76 -23.02 25.40
C LYS A 665 19.30 -24.22 24.57
N THR A 666 18.31 -24.97 25.02
CA THR A 666 17.69 -26.07 24.25
C THR A 666 17.07 -25.53 22.97
N SER A 667 16.35 -24.41 23.06
CA SER A 667 15.72 -23.76 21.90
C SER A 667 16.76 -23.25 20.89
N ALA A 668 17.85 -22.64 21.35
CA ALA A 668 18.97 -22.22 20.51
C ALA A 668 19.69 -23.42 19.88
N ARG A 669 19.82 -24.53 20.60
CA ARG A 669 20.35 -25.79 20.07
C ARG A 669 19.51 -26.33 18.92
N ASN A 670 18.20 -26.42 19.11
CA ASN A 670 17.27 -26.91 18.09
C ASN A 670 17.32 -26.02 16.83
N MET A 671 17.42 -24.70 17.02
CA MET A 671 17.63 -23.74 15.93
C MET A 671 18.93 -24.05 15.18
N ALA A 672 20.06 -24.22 15.89
CA ALA A 672 21.34 -24.50 15.27
C ALA A 672 21.33 -25.84 14.51
N GLU A 673 20.71 -26.88 15.06
CA GLU A 673 20.55 -28.19 14.40
C GLU A 673 19.68 -28.09 13.14
N SER A 674 18.63 -27.28 13.17
CA SER A 674 17.80 -26.99 12.00
C SER A 674 18.54 -26.20 10.91
N VAL A 675 19.49 -25.34 11.27
CA VAL A 675 20.39 -24.72 10.30
C VAL A 675 21.31 -25.79 9.70
N ALA A 676 22.00 -26.57 10.54
CA ALA A 676 22.95 -27.60 10.13
C ALA A 676 22.30 -28.74 9.31
N SER A 677 20.99 -28.96 9.40
CA SER A 677 20.29 -29.92 8.55
C SER A 677 20.11 -29.44 7.11
N ARG A 678 20.31 -28.15 6.83
CA ARG A 678 20.12 -27.51 5.52
C ARG A 678 21.43 -27.14 4.83
N VAL A 679 22.53 -27.01 5.57
CA VAL A 679 23.85 -26.63 5.05
C VAL A 679 24.92 -27.62 5.49
N LYS A 680 26.06 -27.67 4.80
CA LYS A 680 27.22 -28.48 5.22
C LYS A 680 28.21 -27.60 5.98
N ASP A 681 28.75 -28.11 7.08
CA ASP A 681 29.81 -27.48 7.89
C ASP A 681 31.15 -27.26 7.14
N SER A 682 31.31 -27.95 6.02
CA SER A 682 32.44 -27.88 5.11
C SER A 682 32.17 -27.05 3.85
N ASP A 683 30.96 -26.48 3.70
CA ASP A 683 30.62 -25.70 2.51
C ASP A 683 31.37 -24.36 2.51
N PRO A 684 32.31 -24.12 1.57
CA PRO A 684 33.06 -22.87 1.51
C PRO A 684 32.23 -21.71 0.94
N TRP A 685 31.07 -21.97 0.33
CA TRP A 685 30.17 -20.94 -0.23
C TRP A 685 29.24 -20.33 0.80
N LEU A 686 29.06 -21.01 1.95
CA LEU A 686 28.34 -20.44 3.08
C LEU A 686 29.20 -19.37 3.74
N ILE A 687 28.71 -18.14 3.80
CA ILE A 687 29.40 -17.03 4.48
C ILE A 687 29.22 -17.16 5.98
N GLY A 688 27.99 -17.37 6.41
CA GLY A 688 27.62 -17.36 7.81
C GLY A 688 26.13 -17.52 8.05
N THR A 689 25.73 -17.40 9.31
CA THR A 689 24.34 -17.56 9.75
C THR A 689 23.85 -16.30 10.47
N PHE A 690 22.73 -15.74 10.01
CA PHE A 690 21.92 -14.80 10.80
C PHE A 690 21.02 -15.59 11.76
N VAL A 691 20.84 -15.11 12.99
CA VAL A 691 19.93 -15.73 13.96
C VAL A 691 18.96 -14.68 14.46
N ASP A 692 17.67 -14.97 14.32
CA ASP A 692 16.56 -14.05 14.52
C ASP A 692 16.67 -12.78 13.64
N ASN A 693 15.74 -11.84 13.84
CA ASN A 693 15.64 -10.60 13.08
C ASN A 693 14.83 -9.58 13.87
N GLU A 694 15.31 -8.33 13.94
CA GLU A 694 14.55 -7.18 14.46
C GLU A 694 13.83 -7.43 15.79
N ILE A 695 14.50 -8.10 16.72
CA ILE A 695 13.99 -8.27 18.07
C ILE A 695 13.80 -6.88 18.72
N SER A 696 12.72 -6.71 19.49
CA SER A 696 12.40 -5.47 20.23
C SER A 696 13.32 -5.24 21.43
N TRP A 697 14.61 -4.99 21.17
CA TRP A 697 15.65 -4.78 22.19
C TRP A 697 15.49 -3.47 22.99
N GLY A 698 14.69 -2.52 22.50
CA GLY A 698 14.54 -1.16 23.02
C GLY A 698 15.19 -0.10 22.13
N ASN A 699 14.95 1.18 22.43
CA ASN A 699 15.55 2.31 21.71
C ASN A 699 15.94 3.46 22.65
N VAL A 700 16.83 4.33 22.18
CA VAL A 700 17.38 5.45 22.96
C VAL A 700 16.50 6.71 22.97
N MET A 701 15.26 6.64 22.45
CA MET A 701 14.39 7.82 22.30
C MET A 701 13.83 8.30 23.64
N ASN A 702 13.58 7.38 24.58
CA ASN A 702 13.21 7.70 25.97
C ASN A 702 13.61 6.55 26.91
N GLU A 703 13.73 6.85 28.20
CA GLU A 703 14.23 5.89 29.21
C GLU A 703 13.34 4.66 29.39
N ALA A 704 12.01 4.82 29.24
CA ALA A 704 11.08 3.71 29.36
C ALA A 704 11.25 2.68 28.24
N ASN A 705 11.53 3.15 27.02
CA ASN A 705 11.86 2.29 25.88
C ASN A 705 13.30 1.76 25.94
N HIS A 706 14.27 2.58 26.36
CA HIS A 706 15.68 2.20 26.44
C HIS A 706 15.87 1.04 27.41
N TYR A 707 15.31 1.15 28.62
CA TYR A 707 15.46 0.15 29.67
C TYR A 707 14.21 -0.75 29.84
N GLY A 708 13.30 -0.78 28.86
CA GLY A 708 12.01 -1.46 28.96
C GLY A 708 12.13 -2.95 29.33
N LEU A 709 13.14 -3.64 28.80
CA LEU A 709 13.43 -5.04 29.14
C LEU A 709 13.80 -5.23 30.61
N VAL A 710 14.67 -4.35 31.14
CA VAL A 710 15.10 -4.42 32.53
C VAL A 710 13.96 -4.05 33.47
N ILE A 711 13.21 -2.99 33.15
CA ILE A 711 12.08 -2.55 33.98
C ILE A 711 11.02 -3.66 34.06
N ASN A 712 10.67 -4.29 32.93
CA ASN A 712 9.67 -5.36 32.93
C ASN A 712 10.19 -6.62 33.62
N ALA A 713 11.42 -7.07 33.35
CA ALA A 713 12.01 -8.20 34.05
C ALA A 713 12.03 -7.98 35.58
N LEU A 714 12.43 -6.79 36.04
CA LEU A 714 12.44 -6.44 37.47
C LEU A 714 11.04 -6.42 38.09
N SER A 715 9.97 -6.22 37.32
CA SER A 715 8.60 -6.21 37.83
C SER A 715 8.05 -7.61 38.16
N TYR A 716 8.63 -8.67 37.60
CA TYR A 716 8.22 -10.05 37.86
C TYR A 716 8.81 -10.59 39.18
N ASP A 717 8.23 -11.71 39.62
CA ASP A 717 8.77 -12.53 40.69
C ASP A 717 10.00 -13.31 40.20
N SER A 718 11.08 -13.28 40.98
CA SER A 718 12.32 -14.02 40.69
C SER A 718 12.13 -15.55 40.66
N ALA A 719 11.07 -16.06 41.27
CA ALA A 719 10.69 -17.48 41.16
C ALA A 719 10.18 -17.84 39.76
N GLU A 720 9.60 -16.87 39.04
CA GLU A 720 8.94 -17.07 37.75
C GLU A 720 9.71 -16.51 36.56
N SER A 721 10.66 -15.59 36.78
CA SER A 721 11.48 -14.99 35.73
C SER A 721 12.98 -15.26 35.96
N PRO A 722 13.62 -16.09 35.12
CA PRO A 722 15.07 -16.28 35.13
C PRO A 722 15.86 -14.97 34.98
N ALA A 723 15.43 -14.06 34.11
CA ALA A 723 16.02 -12.73 33.98
C ALA A 723 15.95 -11.93 35.29
N LYS A 724 14.77 -11.88 35.94
CA LYS A 724 14.63 -11.24 37.26
C LYS A 724 15.60 -11.82 38.26
N LYS A 725 15.72 -13.15 38.31
CA LYS A 725 16.60 -13.86 39.24
C LYS A 725 18.07 -13.53 38.97
N ALA A 726 18.49 -13.49 37.72
CA ALA A 726 19.84 -13.11 37.32
C ALA A 726 20.15 -11.65 37.71
N PHE A 727 19.24 -10.72 37.41
CA PHE A 727 19.39 -9.31 37.75
C PHE A 727 19.42 -9.07 39.25
N SER A 728 18.53 -9.72 40.01
CA SER A 728 18.56 -9.63 41.48
C SER A 728 19.86 -10.18 42.05
N SER A 729 20.37 -11.30 41.53
CA SER A 729 21.64 -11.88 41.96
C SER A 729 22.81 -10.92 41.72
N TYR A 730 22.86 -10.27 40.56
CA TYR A 730 23.85 -9.24 40.27
C TYR A 730 23.76 -8.06 41.23
N LEU A 731 22.57 -7.50 41.43
CA LEU A 731 22.37 -6.35 42.32
C LEU A 731 22.71 -6.67 43.78
N LYS A 732 22.37 -7.87 44.26
CA LYS A 732 22.77 -8.37 45.59
C LYS A 732 24.27 -8.47 45.71
N ASP A 733 24.95 -8.96 44.68
CA ASP A 733 26.41 -9.03 44.69
C ASP A 733 27.05 -7.64 44.71
N GLN A 734 26.52 -6.68 43.93
CA GLN A 734 27.05 -5.31 43.88
C GLN A 734 26.80 -4.52 45.18
N TYR A 735 25.57 -4.55 45.70
CA TYR A 735 25.20 -3.70 46.84
C TYR A 735 25.36 -4.38 48.19
N LYS A 736 25.32 -5.72 48.25
CA LYS A 736 25.27 -6.58 49.44
C LYS A 736 24.05 -6.34 50.33
N GLU A 737 23.79 -5.10 50.73
CA GLU A 737 22.69 -4.67 51.60
C GLU A 737 21.66 -3.85 50.82
N ILE A 738 20.36 -4.10 51.06
CA ILE A 738 19.26 -3.38 50.38
C ILE A 738 19.31 -1.86 50.66
N SER A 739 19.82 -1.44 51.81
CA SER A 739 19.98 -0.03 52.19
C SER A 739 20.91 0.74 51.24
N LYS A 740 21.95 0.08 50.72
CA LYS A 740 22.89 0.65 49.75
C LYS A 740 22.24 0.80 48.37
N LEU A 741 21.43 -0.18 47.96
CA LEU A 741 20.61 -0.07 46.74
C LEU A 741 19.59 1.06 46.89
N ASN A 742 18.82 1.10 47.98
CA ASN A 742 17.84 2.15 48.27
C ASN A 742 18.47 3.54 48.21
N SER A 743 19.67 3.71 48.76
CA SER A 743 20.42 4.98 48.72
C SER A 743 20.85 5.35 47.30
N SER A 744 21.36 4.38 46.52
CA SER A 744 21.78 4.61 45.13
C SER A 744 20.60 4.94 44.22
N TRP A 745 19.49 4.23 44.41
CA TRP A 745 18.31 4.29 43.56
C TRP A 745 17.32 5.37 43.98
N ASN A 746 17.45 5.92 45.19
CA ASN A 746 16.50 6.82 45.83
C ASN A 746 15.09 6.19 45.93
N VAL A 747 15.03 4.99 46.50
CA VAL A 747 13.79 4.21 46.70
C VAL A 747 13.75 3.64 48.13
N GLN A 748 12.61 3.08 48.50
CA GLN A 748 12.40 2.45 49.81
C GLN A 748 11.87 1.03 49.62
N VAL A 749 12.78 0.07 49.43
CA VAL A 749 12.46 -1.36 49.45
C VAL A 749 12.88 -1.93 50.81
N LYS A 750 11.99 -2.64 51.50
CA LYS A 750 12.18 -3.12 52.88
C LYS A 750 13.36 -4.07 52.99
N ASP A 751 13.42 -5.06 52.11
CA ASP A 751 14.44 -6.11 52.10
C ASP A 751 14.58 -6.73 50.70
N TRP A 752 15.57 -7.59 50.53
CA TRP A 752 15.77 -8.28 49.25
C TRP A 752 14.62 -9.23 48.89
N ALA A 753 13.85 -9.73 49.85
CA ALA A 753 12.73 -10.63 49.57
C ALA A 753 11.56 -9.86 48.93
N GLU A 754 11.28 -8.64 49.39
CA GLU A 754 10.37 -7.72 48.71
C GLU A 754 10.85 -7.42 47.30
N PHE A 755 12.14 -7.06 47.14
CA PHE A 755 12.71 -6.80 45.82
C PHE A 755 12.57 -8.01 44.88
N ASP A 756 12.87 -9.21 45.36
CA ASP A 756 12.79 -10.46 44.60
C ASP A 756 11.36 -10.77 44.16
N LYS A 757 10.38 -10.46 45.00
CA LYS A 757 8.96 -10.69 44.71
C LYS A 757 8.47 -9.77 43.59
N SER A 758 8.85 -8.49 43.63
CA SER A 758 8.60 -7.53 42.55
C SER A 758 9.34 -6.21 42.80
N PHE A 759 9.83 -5.59 41.73
CA PHE A 759 10.21 -4.19 41.73
C PHE A 759 9.60 -3.50 40.50
N ASN A 760 8.36 -3.03 40.63
CA ASN A 760 7.63 -2.37 39.54
C ASN A 760 7.75 -0.84 39.63
N TYR A 761 8.87 -0.30 39.17
CA TYR A 761 9.13 1.14 39.16
C TYR A 761 8.91 1.75 37.76
N ARG A 762 7.87 2.58 37.61
CA ARG A 762 7.45 3.19 36.33
C ARG A 762 7.56 4.72 36.34
N SER A 763 8.47 5.26 37.15
CA SER A 763 8.73 6.71 37.26
C SER A 763 10.11 7.06 36.68
N SER A 764 10.47 8.35 36.70
CA SER A 764 11.78 8.82 36.22
C SER A 764 12.94 8.13 36.94
N LEU A 765 13.90 7.61 36.19
CA LEU A 765 14.99 6.82 36.74
C LEU A 765 16.04 7.71 37.41
N SER A 766 16.51 7.33 38.59
CA SER A 766 17.65 7.97 39.24
C SER A 766 18.97 7.67 38.52
N LYS A 767 20.03 8.42 38.83
CA LYS A 767 21.36 8.18 38.23
C LYS A 767 21.89 6.78 38.55
N GLY A 768 21.66 6.28 39.77
CA GLY A 768 22.02 4.92 40.18
C GLY A 768 21.26 3.87 39.38
N MET A 769 19.95 4.03 39.22
CA MET A 769 19.13 3.14 38.39
C MET A 769 19.63 3.07 36.94
N LYS A 770 19.89 4.21 36.28
CA LYS A 770 20.33 4.21 34.88
C LYS A 770 21.65 3.46 34.69
N LYS A 771 22.60 3.65 35.62
CA LYS A 771 23.89 2.93 35.60
C LYS A 771 23.67 1.42 35.72
N ASP A 772 22.86 1.00 36.68
CA ASP A 772 22.63 -0.42 36.91
C ASP A 772 21.80 -1.04 35.79
N TYR A 773 20.74 -0.35 35.32
CA TYR A 773 19.91 -0.82 34.21
C TYR A 773 20.70 -0.95 32.91
N SER A 774 21.64 -0.02 32.65
CA SER A 774 22.58 -0.15 31.54
C SER A 774 23.41 -1.44 31.67
N THR A 775 23.92 -1.73 32.87
CA THR A 775 24.69 -2.95 33.12
C THR A 775 23.84 -4.22 32.96
N LEU A 776 22.63 -4.23 33.52
CA LEU A 776 21.70 -5.37 33.43
C LEU A 776 21.26 -5.63 31.98
N LEU A 777 21.00 -4.58 31.21
CA LEU A 777 20.64 -4.69 29.79
C LEU A 777 21.80 -5.27 28.97
N GLN A 778 23.03 -4.84 29.25
CA GLN A 778 24.21 -5.41 28.60
C GLN A 778 24.41 -6.88 29.00
N MET A 779 24.22 -7.23 30.28
CA MET A 779 24.27 -8.63 30.73
C MET A 779 23.27 -9.52 30.00
N LEU A 780 22.05 -9.03 29.78
CA LEU A 780 21.01 -9.74 29.02
C LEU A 780 21.46 -9.98 27.57
N SER A 781 21.99 -8.94 26.91
CA SER A 781 22.55 -9.06 25.55
C SER A 781 23.67 -10.11 25.51
N GLU A 782 24.64 -10.02 26.42
CA GLU A 782 25.77 -10.94 26.46
C GLU A 782 25.32 -12.39 26.68
N GLN A 783 24.31 -12.63 27.53
CA GLN A 783 23.79 -13.97 27.76
C GLN A 783 23.08 -14.54 26.51
N TYR A 784 22.30 -13.72 25.78
CA TYR A 784 21.68 -14.14 24.52
C TYR A 784 22.74 -14.49 23.48
N PHE A 785 23.63 -13.54 23.15
CA PHE A 785 24.58 -13.70 22.05
C PHE A 785 25.64 -14.77 22.35
N SER A 786 26.05 -14.96 23.61
CA SER A 786 26.97 -16.05 23.99
C SER A 786 26.34 -17.43 23.82
N THR A 787 25.07 -17.59 24.21
CA THR A 787 24.34 -18.85 24.07
C THR A 787 24.17 -19.20 22.59
N VAL A 788 23.73 -18.24 21.78
CA VAL A 788 23.57 -18.43 20.33
C VAL A 788 24.90 -18.74 19.66
N ARG A 789 25.96 -17.98 19.95
CA ARG A 789 27.30 -18.26 19.41
C ARG A 789 27.74 -19.68 19.73
N THR A 790 27.56 -20.11 20.97
CA THR A 790 27.98 -21.44 21.43
C THR A 790 27.30 -22.54 20.62
N GLU A 791 25.98 -22.45 20.43
CA GLU A 791 25.24 -23.50 19.72
C GLU A 791 25.46 -23.44 18.20
N ILE A 792 25.63 -22.26 17.59
CA ILE A 792 26.00 -22.14 16.16
C ILE A 792 27.41 -22.69 15.93
N LYS A 793 28.42 -22.29 16.71
CA LYS A 793 29.80 -22.76 16.54
C LYS A 793 29.97 -24.25 16.85
N ARG A 794 29.05 -24.87 17.59
CA ARG A 794 29.01 -26.32 17.79
C ARG A 794 28.74 -27.07 16.49
N VAL A 795 27.89 -26.54 15.63
CA VAL A 795 27.45 -27.21 14.39
C VAL A 795 28.10 -26.66 13.13
N LEU A 796 28.54 -25.39 13.16
CA LEU A 796 29.21 -24.68 12.07
C LEU A 796 30.45 -23.93 12.62
N PRO A 797 31.51 -24.66 13.03
CA PRO A 797 32.65 -24.06 13.73
C PRO A 797 33.45 -23.05 12.88
N ASN A 798 33.48 -23.25 11.57
CA ASN A 798 34.28 -22.45 10.63
C ASN A 798 33.53 -21.25 10.04
N HIS A 799 32.20 -21.20 10.15
CA HIS A 799 31.37 -20.18 9.50
C HIS A 799 31.08 -18.99 10.40
N LEU A 800 30.85 -17.82 9.81
CA LEU A 800 30.60 -16.59 10.56
C LEU A 800 29.24 -16.61 11.28
N TYR A 801 29.20 -16.12 12.52
CA TYR A 801 27.95 -15.73 13.18
C TYR A 801 27.67 -14.25 12.90
N LEU A 802 26.60 -13.99 12.14
CA LEU A 802 26.28 -12.67 11.57
C LEU A 802 25.33 -11.82 12.44
N GLY A 803 25.06 -12.25 13.67
CA GLY A 803 24.21 -11.52 14.62
C GLY A 803 22.72 -11.65 14.35
N ALA A 804 21.96 -10.63 14.78
CA ALA A 804 20.50 -10.66 14.91
C ALA A 804 19.77 -9.47 14.23
N ARG A 805 20.41 -8.81 13.26
CA ARG A 805 19.80 -7.83 12.34
C ARG A 805 19.00 -6.75 13.07
N PHE A 806 19.73 -5.86 13.74
CA PHE A 806 19.16 -4.80 14.54
C PHE A 806 18.43 -3.76 13.69
N ALA A 807 17.13 -3.56 13.90
CA ALA A 807 16.40 -2.42 13.34
C ALA A 807 16.85 -1.10 13.97
N ASP A 808 16.64 0.02 13.28
CA ASP A 808 16.88 1.36 13.82
C ASP A 808 16.06 1.65 15.09
N TRP A 809 14.86 1.09 15.21
CA TRP A 809 14.01 1.20 16.41
C TRP A 809 14.31 0.15 17.49
N GLY A 810 15.24 -0.78 17.24
CA GLY A 810 15.50 -1.97 18.06
C GLY A 810 16.98 -2.16 18.39
N VAL A 811 17.69 -1.10 18.75
CA VAL A 811 19.09 -1.16 19.17
C VAL A 811 19.42 -0.10 20.22
N THR A 812 20.19 -0.52 21.23
CA THR A 812 20.75 0.37 22.26
C THR A 812 22.26 0.14 22.38
N PRO A 813 23.03 1.09 22.95
CA PRO A 813 24.46 0.90 23.16
C PRO A 813 24.81 -0.37 23.94
N GLU A 814 24.04 -0.70 24.97
CA GLU A 814 24.21 -1.89 25.80
C GLU A 814 24.05 -3.18 25.01
N ILE A 815 23.01 -3.24 24.18
CA ILE A 815 22.71 -4.39 23.35
C ILE A 815 23.80 -4.59 22.30
N ALA A 816 24.19 -3.51 21.62
CA ALA A 816 25.26 -3.54 20.62
C ALA A 816 26.63 -3.94 21.23
N ARG A 817 26.98 -3.43 22.40
CA ARG A 817 28.19 -3.84 23.15
C ARG A 817 28.17 -5.31 23.53
N GLY A 818 27.03 -5.80 24.02
CA GLY A 818 26.89 -7.21 24.37
C GLY A 818 27.01 -8.13 23.15
N ALA A 819 26.42 -7.73 22.02
CA ALA A 819 26.50 -8.48 20.76
C ALA A 819 27.92 -8.53 20.18
N ALA A 820 28.61 -7.39 20.15
CA ALA A 820 29.95 -7.25 19.55
C ALA A 820 30.99 -8.22 20.15
N LYS A 821 30.81 -8.66 21.40
CA LYS A 821 31.69 -9.66 22.04
C LYS A 821 31.60 -11.05 21.40
N TYR A 822 30.48 -11.40 20.79
CA TYR A 822 30.17 -12.78 20.37
C TYR A 822 29.89 -12.93 18.88
N VAL A 823 29.43 -11.88 18.21
CA VAL A 823 29.23 -11.93 16.76
C VAL A 823 30.57 -11.74 16.02
N ASP A 824 30.70 -12.42 14.89
CA ASP A 824 31.84 -12.24 13.99
C ASP A 824 31.62 -10.99 13.12
N VAL A 825 30.36 -10.69 12.75
CA VAL A 825 29.92 -9.49 12.01
C VAL A 825 28.66 -8.91 12.68
N MET A 826 28.62 -7.59 12.90
CA MET A 826 27.43 -6.89 13.37
C MET A 826 26.44 -6.70 12.23
N SER A 827 25.13 -6.85 12.47
CA SER A 827 24.11 -6.69 11.43
C SER A 827 23.03 -5.69 11.82
N TYR A 828 22.67 -4.83 10.87
CA TYR A 828 21.69 -3.77 11.06
C TYR A 828 20.73 -3.71 9.87
N ASN A 829 19.44 -3.49 10.11
CA ASN A 829 18.47 -3.16 9.08
C ASN A 829 18.27 -1.64 9.11
N LEU A 830 18.45 -0.98 7.96
CA LEU A 830 18.42 0.48 7.88
C LEU A 830 17.67 0.97 6.64
N TYR A 831 16.38 1.18 6.83
CA TYR A 831 15.49 1.80 5.85
C TYR A 831 15.60 3.33 5.91
N ALA A 832 16.65 3.88 5.30
CA ALA A 832 16.96 5.30 5.23
C ALA A 832 17.45 5.70 3.83
N ASN A 833 17.60 7.00 3.57
CA ASN A 833 18.13 7.49 2.30
C ASN A 833 19.61 7.10 2.08
N ASP A 834 20.37 6.99 3.16
CA ASP A 834 21.78 6.60 3.20
C ASP A 834 22.22 6.38 4.67
N LEU A 835 23.46 5.94 4.90
CA LEU A 835 24.06 5.77 6.23
C LEU A 835 24.28 7.10 6.98
N ASN A 836 24.13 8.24 6.31
CA ASN A 836 24.36 9.56 6.91
C ASN A 836 23.17 10.07 7.71
N ASP A 837 22.00 9.44 7.62
CA ASP A 837 20.82 9.76 8.42
C ASP A 837 21.12 9.71 9.93
N GLY A 838 21.27 10.87 10.57
CA GLY A 838 21.65 10.98 11.98
C GLY A 838 20.59 10.50 12.97
N LYS A 839 19.37 10.23 12.49
CA LYS A 839 18.22 9.84 13.32
C LYS A 839 17.97 8.33 13.22
N LYS A 840 17.90 7.79 12.00
CA LYS A 840 17.75 6.35 11.77
C LYS A 840 19.06 5.58 11.99
N ALA A 841 20.19 6.12 11.53
CA ALA A 841 21.50 5.51 11.75
C ALA A 841 22.20 6.03 13.03
N HIS A 842 21.45 6.35 14.09
CA HIS A 842 22.03 6.92 15.32
C HIS A 842 23.05 5.99 16.01
N TRP A 843 22.88 4.67 15.86
CA TRP A 843 23.79 3.64 16.35
C TRP A 843 25.16 3.66 15.65
N LYS A 844 25.30 4.30 14.47
CA LYS A 844 26.58 4.37 13.75
C LYS A 844 27.71 5.02 14.55
N LYS A 845 27.34 5.86 15.54
CA LYS A 845 28.25 6.52 16.47
C LYS A 845 29.03 5.51 17.32
N LEU A 846 28.50 4.30 17.47
CA LEU A 846 29.11 3.19 18.22
C LEU A 846 30.12 2.43 17.37
N LEU A 847 30.13 2.56 16.03
CA LEU A 847 31.00 1.75 15.17
C LEU A 847 32.49 1.86 15.54
N PRO A 848 33.05 3.06 15.81
CA PRO A 848 34.43 3.17 16.27
C PRO A 848 34.68 2.58 17.66
N GLU A 849 33.68 2.61 18.54
CA GLU A 849 33.78 2.01 19.88
C GLU A 849 33.78 0.48 19.82
N LEU A 850 32.90 -0.08 18.98
CA LEU A 850 32.74 -1.53 18.83
C LEU A 850 33.87 -2.15 18.00
N ASP A 851 34.42 -1.40 17.05
CA ASP A 851 35.44 -1.80 16.08
C ASP A 851 35.21 -3.21 15.50
N LYS A 852 34.01 -3.41 14.94
CA LYS A 852 33.58 -4.67 14.33
C LYS A 852 33.17 -4.48 12.86
N PRO A 853 33.44 -5.47 12.00
CA PRO A 853 32.86 -5.49 10.66
C PRO A 853 31.34 -5.51 10.80
N SER A 854 30.66 -4.75 9.94
CA SER A 854 29.21 -4.55 9.99
C SER A 854 28.58 -4.77 8.62
N VAL A 855 27.35 -5.27 8.57
CA VAL A 855 26.59 -5.48 7.33
C VAL A 855 25.21 -4.85 7.47
N ILE A 856 24.72 -4.23 6.40
CA ILE A 856 23.30 -3.87 6.30
C ILE A 856 22.52 -5.10 5.83
N GLY A 857 21.64 -5.61 6.69
CA GLY A 857 20.83 -6.79 6.39
C GLY A 857 19.62 -6.50 5.50
N GLU A 858 19.09 -5.26 5.54
CA GLU A 858 17.95 -4.79 4.75
C GLU A 858 18.02 -3.30 4.50
N PHE A 859 17.70 -2.91 3.26
CA PHE A 859 17.27 -1.59 2.85
C PHE A 859 16.47 -1.72 1.54
N HIS A 860 15.64 -0.73 1.21
CA HIS A 860 15.00 -0.64 -0.11
C HIS A 860 14.58 0.79 -0.45
N PHE A 861 14.17 0.95 -1.70
CA PHE A 861 13.39 2.08 -2.18
C PHE A 861 12.27 1.54 -3.07
N GLY A 862 11.05 2.00 -2.88
CA GLY A 862 9.91 1.62 -3.72
C GLY A 862 9.17 2.83 -4.29
N ALA A 863 8.38 2.60 -5.33
CA ALA A 863 7.54 3.61 -5.96
C ALA A 863 6.13 3.04 -6.22
N THR A 864 5.23 3.83 -6.78
CA THR A 864 3.85 3.41 -7.07
C THR A 864 3.49 3.63 -8.54
N ASP A 865 4.48 3.77 -9.42
CA ASP A 865 4.34 3.94 -10.87
C ASP A 865 4.22 2.59 -11.62
N THR A 866 4.06 1.48 -10.90
CA THR A 866 4.04 0.11 -11.44
C THR A 866 2.84 -0.71 -10.93
N GLY A 867 1.70 -0.06 -10.72
CA GLY A 867 0.45 -0.71 -10.31
C GLY A 867 0.38 -1.19 -8.84
N LEU A 868 1.42 -0.98 -8.03
CA LEU A 868 1.40 -1.29 -6.60
C LEU A 868 1.03 -0.06 -5.76
N PHE A 869 0.28 -0.29 -4.68
CA PHE A 869 -0.35 0.79 -3.90
C PHE A 869 0.56 1.38 -2.80
N HIS A 870 1.78 0.85 -2.64
CA HIS A 870 2.71 1.29 -1.60
C HIS A 870 4.17 1.17 -2.07
N GLY A 871 4.95 2.26 -1.95
CA GLY A 871 6.39 2.26 -2.24
C GLY A 871 7.28 1.69 -1.13
N GLY A 872 6.73 0.89 -0.22
CA GLY A 872 7.41 0.40 0.99
C GLY A 872 7.80 1.46 2.02
N ILE A 873 8.72 1.09 2.92
CA ILE A 873 9.20 1.93 4.04
C ILE A 873 9.90 3.23 3.59
N VAL A 874 10.59 3.21 2.44
CA VAL A 874 11.20 4.42 1.85
C VAL A 874 10.67 4.57 0.42
N THR A 875 9.66 5.41 0.28
CA THR A 875 9.02 5.69 -1.02
C THR A 875 9.79 6.77 -1.78
N VAL A 876 9.96 6.55 -3.09
CA VAL A 876 10.53 7.49 -4.05
C VAL A 876 9.56 7.71 -5.21
N ALA A 877 9.87 8.67 -6.08
CA ALA A 877 8.95 9.13 -7.11
C ALA A 877 8.58 8.06 -8.17
N ASN A 878 9.54 7.26 -8.62
CA ASN A 878 9.40 6.35 -9.76
C ASN A 878 10.57 5.34 -9.82
N GLN A 879 10.51 4.40 -10.77
CA GLN A 879 11.54 3.37 -10.97
C GLN A 879 12.95 3.95 -11.21
N LYS A 880 13.06 5.03 -11.98
CA LYS A 880 14.34 5.74 -12.17
C LYS A 880 14.90 6.22 -10.84
N LYS A 881 14.06 6.81 -9.98
CA LYS A 881 14.50 7.28 -8.67
C LYS A 881 14.87 6.14 -7.72
N ARG A 882 14.22 4.97 -7.84
CA ARG A 882 14.60 3.76 -7.09
C ARG A 882 16.05 3.37 -7.41
N ALA A 883 16.42 3.36 -8.69
CA ALA A 883 17.77 3.05 -9.14
C ALA A 883 18.82 4.08 -8.67
N GLU A 884 18.52 5.38 -8.78
CA GLU A 884 19.41 6.45 -8.28
C GLU A 884 19.65 6.33 -6.76
N MET A 885 18.59 6.06 -5.99
CA MET A 885 18.67 5.94 -4.55
C MET A 885 19.37 4.65 -4.10
N TYR A 886 19.21 3.55 -4.84
CA TYR A 886 20.01 2.34 -4.65
C TYR A 886 21.51 2.66 -4.72
N ALA A 887 21.97 3.30 -5.80
CA ALA A 887 23.38 3.62 -5.99
C ALA A 887 23.90 4.56 -4.88
N LYS A 888 23.13 5.61 -4.57
CA LYS A 888 23.46 6.54 -3.47
C LYS A 888 23.60 5.83 -2.12
N TYR A 889 22.68 4.93 -1.81
CA TYR A 889 22.72 4.19 -0.54
C TYR A 889 23.97 3.31 -0.48
N MET A 890 24.20 2.49 -1.51
CA MET A 890 25.34 1.58 -1.59
C MET A 890 26.67 2.33 -1.53
N ASP A 891 26.76 3.51 -2.15
CA ASP A 891 27.90 4.40 -2.06
C ASP A 891 28.22 4.81 -0.61
N SER A 892 27.19 5.13 0.18
CA SER A 892 27.38 5.47 1.58
C SER A 892 27.88 4.30 2.44
N ILE A 893 27.58 3.05 2.03
CA ILE A 893 28.02 1.84 2.71
C ILE A 893 29.48 1.52 2.36
N VAL A 894 29.84 1.48 1.08
CA VAL A 894 31.21 1.15 0.64
C VAL A 894 32.24 2.17 1.12
N ASP A 895 31.84 3.44 1.29
CA ASP A 895 32.71 4.49 1.80
C ASP A 895 32.95 4.40 3.33
N ASN A 896 32.13 3.65 4.08
CA ASN A 896 32.29 3.54 5.53
C ASN A 896 33.31 2.46 5.93
N PRO A 897 34.32 2.74 6.77
CA PRO A 897 35.39 1.79 7.08
C PRO A 897 34.95 0.55 7.87
N TYR A 898 33.76 0.55 8.48
CA TYR A 898 33.27 -0.58 9.27
C TYR A 898 32.35 -1.52 8.48
N PHE A 899 31.80 -1.07 7.35
CA PHE A 899 30.86 -1.88 6.59
C PHE A 899 31.55 -2.81 5.60
N VAL A 900 31.08 -4.06 5.57
CA VAL A 900 31.55 -5.12 4.68
C VAL A 900 30.48 -5.54 3.67
N GLY A 901 29.34 -4.86 3.65
CA GLY A 901 28.28 -5.13 2.67
C GLY A 901 26.91 -4.58 3.03
N ALA A 902 25.98 -4.75 2.09
CA ALA A 902 24.56 -4.43 2.24
C ALA A 902 23.69 -5.32 1.35
N HIS A 903 22.54 -5.75 1.87
CA HIS A 903 21.52 -6.50 1.13
C HIS A 903 20.24 -5.70 0.96
N TRP A 904 19.75 -5.71 -0.27
CA TRP A 904 18.45 -5.15 -0.60
C TRP A 904 17.33 -6.09 -0.16
N PHE A 905 16.29 -5.56 0.50
CA PHE A 905 15.07 -6.30 0.77
C PHE A 905 14.00 -5.84 -0.24
N GLN A 906 13.65 -6.58 -1.28
CA GLN A 906 13.84 -8.03 -1.50
C GLN A 906 13.92 -8.37 -3.00
N TYR A 907 14.01 -9.66 -3.33
CA TYR A 907 14.07 -10.09 -4.73
C TYR A 907 12.78 -9.82 -5.51
N ILE A 908 11.63 -10.21 -4.96
CA ILE A 908 10.33 -10.20 -5.65
C ILE A 908 9.42 -9.15 -5.01
N ASP A 909 8.64 -8.42 -5.81
CA ASP A 909 7.60 -7.54 -5.28
C ASP A 909 6.63 -8.28 -4.36
N SER A 910 6.13 -7.59 -3.33
CA SER A 910 5.07 -8.16 -2.49
C SER A 910 3.77 -8.23 -3.30
N PRO A 911 2.86 -9.20 -3.05
CA PRO A 911 1.59 -9.29 -3.77
C PRO A 911 0.79 -7.98 -3.67
N ALA A 912 0.17 -7.54 -4.78
CA ALA A 912 -0.63 -6.31 -4.80
C ALA A 912 -1.74 -6.29 -3.73
N SER A 913 -2.34 -7.47 -3.49
CA SER A 913 -3.33 -7.70 -2.46
C SER A 913 -2.77 -8.04 -1.08
N GLY A 914 -1.47 -7.83 -0.83
CA GLY A 914 -0.82 -8.05 0.46
C GLY A 914 -0.31 -9.47 0.66
N ARG A 915 0.96 -9.62 1.06
CA ARG A 915 1.50 -10.92 1.45
C ARG A 915 0.74 -11.48 2.66
N ALA A 916 0.57 -12.80 2.70
CA ALA A 916 -0.30 -13.45 3.67
C ALA A 916 0.10 -13.22 5.14
N TRP A 917 1.38 -12.99 5.43
CA TRP A 917 1.86 -12.81 6.81
C TRP A 917 1.25 -11.58 7.50
N ASP A 918 1.30 -10.41 6.86
CA ASP A 918 1.01 -9.11 7.50
C ASP A 918 0.38 -8.06 6.58
N GLY A 919 0.04 -8.42 5.34
CA GLY A 919 -0.58 -7.55 4.35
C GLY A 919 0.36 -6.59 3.62
N GLU A 920 1.69 -6.77 3.73
CA GLU A 920 2.67 -6.01 2.96
C GLU A 920 2.41 -6.12 1.44
N ASN A 921 2.18 -4.98 0.76
CA ASN A 921 1.93 -4.91 -0.69
C ASN A 921 2.83 -3.87 -1.36
N TYR A 922 4.14 -4.01 -1.16
CA TYR A 922 5.15 -3.01 -1.49
C TYR A 922 5.83 -3.27 -2.86
N ASN A 923 6.14 -2.19 -3.58
CA ASN A 923 7.02 -2.23 -4.76
C ASN A 923 8.50 -2.19 -4.35
N ILE A 924 9.01 -3.31 -3.88
CA ILE A 924 10.36 -3.42 -3.31
C ILE A 924 11.15 -4.59 -3.91
N GLY A 925 10.63 -5.24 -4.94
CA GLY A 925 11.32 -6.26 -5.72
C GLY A 925 12.34 -5.69 -6.69
N PHE A 926 13.32 -6.51 -7.03
CA PHE A 926 14.10 -6.39 -8.26
C PHE A 926 13.35 -6.98 -9.47
N VAL A 927 12.34 -7.82 -9.22
CA VAL A 927 11.44 -8.36 -10.23
C VAL A 927 9.98 -8.18 -9.80
N THR A 928 9.10 -8.01 -10.79
CA THR A 928 7.65 -7.93 -10.59
C THR A 928 7.05 -9.28 -10.16
N ILE A 929 5.76 -9.29 -9.80
CA ILE A 929 4.99 -10.52 -9.55
C ILE A 929 4.91 -11.46 -10.76
N ALA A 930 5.12 -10.94 -11.97
CA ALA A 930 5.19 -11.70 -13.22
C ALA A 930 6.62 -12.11 -13.61
N ASP A 931 7.59 -11.91 -12.70
CA ASP A 931 9.01 -12.24 -12.89
C ASP A 931 9.67 -11.50 -14.07
N VAL A 932 9.29 -10.22 -14.22
CA VAL A 932 9.93 -9.27 -15.12
C VAL A 932 10.90 -8.40 -14.31
N PRO A 933 12.20 -8.34 -14.65
CA PRO A 933 13.15 -7.47 -13.94
C PRO A 933 12.92 -5.97 -14.18
N TYR A 934 13.07 -5.18 -13.11
CA TYR A 934 13.18 -3.72 -13.21
C TYR A 934 14.55 -3.33 -13.77
N VAL A 935 14.59 -2.94 -15.04
CA VAL A 935 15.81 -2.83 -15.84
C VAL A 935 16.77 -1.75 -15.28
N GLU A 936 16.25 -0.58 -14.90
CA GLU A 936 17.02 0.53 -14.33
C GLU A 936 17.70 0.12 -13.02
N LEU A 937 16.97 -0.59 -12.17
CA LEU A 937 17.46 -1.04 -10.87
C LEU A 937 18.55 -2.11 -11.04
N GLY A 938 18.36 -3.07 -11.95
CA GLY A 938 19.37 -4.06 -12.31
C GLY A 938 20.64 -3.44 -12.90
N LYS A 939 20.50 -2.41 -13.76
CA LYS A 939 21.64 -1.65 -14.30
C LYS A 939 22.41 -0.91 -13.21
N ALA A 940 21.72 -0.20 -12.31
CA ALA A 940 22.37 0.50 -11.20
C ALA A 940 23.10 -0.47 -10.26
N ALA A 941 22.54 -1.65 -10.00
CA ALA A 941 23.22 -2.70 -9.25
C ALA A 941 24.50 -3.17 -9.95
N LYS A 942 24.43 -3.44 -11.26
CA LYS A 942 25.59 -3.86 -12.06
C LYS A 942 26.70 -2.81 -12.06
N GLU A 943 26.37 -1.55 -12.33
CA GLU A 943 27.32 -0.43 -12.35
C GLU A 943 28.00 -0.24 -10.99
N PHE A 944 27.25 -0.33 -9.88
CA PHE A 944 27.82 -0.28 -8.54
C PHE A 944 28.78 -1.46 -8.31
N ASN A 945 28.31 -2.69 -8.58
CA ASN A 945 29.07 -3.91 -8.33
C ASN A 945 30.37 -3.95 -9.15
N GLU A 946 30.37 -3.48 -10.40
CA GLU A 946 31.58 -3.37 -11.25
C GLU A 946 32.68 -2.50 -10.63
N ASN A 947 32.31 -1.50 -9.82
CA ASN A 947 33.25 -0.49 -9.31
C ASN A 947 33.53 -0.59 -7.81
N MET A 948 32.73 -1.35 -7.05
CA MET A 948 32.75 -1.32 -5.58
C MET A 948 34.12 -1.66 -4.96
N TYR A 949 34.85 -2.63 -5.52
CA TYR A 949 36.14 -3.03 -4.95
C TYR A 949 37.23 -1.99 -5.17
N LYS A 950 37.30 -1.40 -6.36
CA LYS A 950 38.22 -0.29 -6.66
C LYS A 950 37.88 0.90 -5.78
N LYS A 951 36.60 1.25 -5.69
CA LYS A 951 36.13 2.33 -4.80
C LYS A 951 36.49 2.09 -3.33
N ARG A 952 36.48 0.83 -2.88
CA ARG A 952 36.80 0.47 -1.50
C ARG A 952 38.31 0.45 -1.23
N PHE A 953 39.10 -0.15 -2.11
CA PHE A 953 40.48 -0.58 -1.82
C PHE A 953 41.56 0.13 -2.63
N ASP A 954 41.25 0.81 -3.74
CA ASP A 954 42.21 1.58 -4.55
C ASP A 954 42.25 3.08 -4.17
N LYS A 955 42.11 3.39 -2.88
CA LYS A 955 42.13 4.78 -2.36
C LYS A 955 43.51 5.22 -1.90
#